data_AF-A0A3L8RVP7-F1
#
_entry.id   AF-A0A3L8RVP7-F1
#
_cell.length_a   1.000
_cell.length_b   1.000
_cell.length_c   1.000
_cell.angle_alpha   90.00
_cell.angle_beta   90.00
_cell.angle_gamma   90.00
#
_symmetry.space_group_name_H-M   'P 1'
#
loop_
_entity.id
_entity.type
_entity.pdbx_description
1 polymer ?
#
loop_
_entity_poly.entity_id
_entity_poly.type
_entity_poly.pdbx_seq_one_letter_code
_entity_poly.pdbx_strand_id
1 'polypeptide(L)'
;MLWLWDSTNSCLKRNGGSTLHALRCLEEQYGDQWTSFTVLLIHSGGYSQRLPNASALGKIFTALPLGDPVYQMLELKLAMYIDFPRHMKPGVLITCSDDIELYSTGVTETITFDKPGFTALAHPSDLAVGTTHGVFVLDPSSFSGKGGLAYGSCYRFLHKPDVETMHQSGAVCVRGDRPQLSSPGSHGDSAVASECVYTDSVFYIDHSTAQQLLQFYKQMGTLCCEIDAYGDFLQALGPGATPEYTKNTSNVSKEDSGLVAVRQQLYSLLQGTALNVIVLNNSQFYHIGTTQEYLFHFTAESKLRFELDLQPVAFSIFPDTAKALDHLSIIQSVLEPGCVIGPGSVIEYSRIGPEVSVGKGSIVSGSCINFSVDIPSDCLLSSVSVKIADRVEYVTMVFGVGDDLKKSVKLLSDIHSLQFFGASLPECLDLWSLEASDQLFSKFYQLGVFVVDEWKKKVSESYAIVTERLEDDLQIKEKELAELKHVFSSDEAFCKVNLNYRTENGLSLLHLCCVCGGNKSHIRTLMLKGLRPSRLTRNGFTALHLAAYKASVQQKREGWWPGQGLCRHPGPRWSLSITAGRGAQGWCCSLSPPACPRSDVGPIPLQDDAELLAALLHGGADIQQVGYGALTALHVATIAGHHKAVDILLQHGAYVNVQDAVFFTPLHIAAYCGHQQVTHLLLKFGADVNASGEVGDRPLHLAAAKGFLNITKLLMEEGSKADVNAQDNEDHVPLHFCSRFGHHDIVKFLLQSSFEVQPHVVNIYGDTPLHLACYNGKFEVVKEIIQLSGTESLTKENIFSETAFHSACTYGKNIELVKFLLDQNVVSINHQGRDGHTGLHCACYHGHIRLVQFLLDNGADMNLVACDPSRSSGEKDEQTCLMWAYEKGHDAIVTLLKHYKRPQDDSPCNEYSQPGGEKADVLLLRAGLPSHFHLQLSEIEFHEIIGSGTRRSFGKVYKGRCRNKIVAIKRYRANTYCSKSDVDMFCREVSILCRLNHPCVIQFVGACLDDPSQFAIVTQYISGGSLFSLLHEQKRILDLQSKLIIAVDVAKGMEYLHNLTQPIIHRDLNSHNILLYEDGHAVVADFGESRFLQSLDEDNMTKQPGNLRWMAPEVFTQCTRYTIKADVFSYALCLWELLTGEIPFAHLKPGNVLNELIV
;
A
#
# COMPACT_ATOMS: atom_id res chain seq x y z
N MET A 1 2.46 9.85 -7.19
CA MET A 1 2.00 8.45 -7.25
C MET A 1 2.57 7.75 -6.03
N LEU A 2 1.79 7.71 -4.95
CA LEU A 2 2.09 6.94 -3.74
C LEU A 2 0.78 6.26 -3.35
N TRP A 3 0.60 5.04 -3.83
CA TRP A 3 -0.39 4.07 -3.39
C TRP A 3 0.30 2.72 -3.48
N LEU A 4 0.56 2.09 -2.34
CA LEU A 4 1.10 0.73 -2.25
C LEU A 4 0.34 -0.03 -1.17
N TRP A 5 -0.87 -0.46 -1.54
CA TRP A 5 -1.47 -1.69 -1.02
C TRP A 5 -1.27 -2.74 -2.12
N ASP A 6 -0.31 -3.64 -1.92
CA ASP A 6 -0.17 -4.85 -2.74
C ASP A 6 -1.02 -5.95 -2.10
N SER A 7 -2.13 -6.29 -2.76
CA SER A 7 -3.08 -7.34 -2.34
C SER A 7 -2.61 -8.77 -2.70
N THR A 8 -1.36 -8.96 -3.14
CA THR A 8 -0.89 -10.29 -3.60
C THR A 8 -0.17 -11.17 -2.58
N ASN A 9 0.24 -10.67 -1.40
CA ASN A 9 0.95 -11.48 -0.39
C ASN A 9 0.34 -11.39 1.02
N SER A 10 -0.44 -12.41 1.41
CA SER A 10 -1.26 -12.44 2.64
C SER A 10 -0.54 -12.67 3.98
N CYS A 11 0.79 -12.75 4.04
CA CYS A 11 1.49 -13.11 5.28
C CYS A 11 2.24 -11.96 5.98
N LEU A 12 2.13 -10.72 5.48
CA LEU A 12 2.83 -9.56 6.06
C LEU A 12 1.83 -8.58 6.69
N LYS A 13 1.12 -9.04 7.73
CA LYS A 13 0.05 -8.26 8.37
C LYS A 13 0.44 -7.44 9.60
N ARG A 14 1.74 -7.29 9.91
CA ARG A 14 2.21 -6.29 10.87
C ARG A 14 3.44 -5.53 10.39
N ASN A 15 3.60 -4.33 10.95
CA ASN A 15 4.44 -3.17 10.65
C ASN A 15 5.84 -3.38 10.02
N GLY A 16 6.38 -4.60 9.98
CA GLY A 16 7.66 -4.95 9.37
C GLY A 16 7.62 -5.30 7.88
N GLY A 17 6.50 -5.81 7.39
CA GLY A 17 6.40 -6.29 6.01
C GLY A 17 6.21 -5.21 4.96
N SER A 18 5.55 -4.13 5.34
CA SER A 18 5.44 -2.89 4.55
C SER A 18 6.83 -2.30 4.26
N THR A 19 7.73 -2.34 5.25
CA THR A 19 9.11 -1.86 5.14
C THR A 19 9.91 -2.61 4.08
N LEU A 20 10.00 -3.94 4.16
CA LEU A 20 10.78 -4.75 3.19
C LEU A 20 10.16 -4.74 1.78
N HIS A 21 8.83 -4.66 1.70
CA HIS A 21 8.12 -4.51 0.43
C HIS A 21 8.38 -3.14 -0.21
N ALA A 22 8.37 -2.06 0.58
CA ALA A 22 8.73 -0.71 0.11
C ALA A 22 10.17 -0.67 -0.40
N LEU A 23 11.12 -1.28 0.32
CA LEU A 23 12.51 -1.41 -0.12
C LEU A 23 12.62 -2.14 -1.48
N ARG A 24 11.83 -3.22 -1.67
CA ARG A 24 11.76 -3.95 -2.95
C ARG A 24 11.18 -3.10 -4.08
N CYS A 25 10.07 -2.40 -3.86
CA CYS A 25 9.47 -1.53 -4.86
C CYS A 25 10.39 -0.37 -5.24
N LEU A 26 11.14 0.17 -4.27
CA LEU A 26 12.09 1.26 -4.50
C LEU A 26 13.31 0.76 -5.30
N GLU A 27 13.82 -0.43 -5.03
CA GLU A 27 14.86 -1.05 -5.83
C GLU A 27 14.37 -1.42 -7.25
N GLU A 28 13.13 -1.93 -7.40
CA GLU A 28 12.52 -2.20 -8.72
C GLU A 28 12.28 -0.92 -9.54
N GLN A 29 11.96 0.18 -8.88
CA GLN A 29 11.63 1.46 -9.52
C GLN A 29 12.86 2.32 -9.81
N TYR A 30 13.88 2.28 -8.95
CA TYR A 30 15.05 3.17 -9.01
C TYR A 30 16.36 2.42 -9.33
N GLY A 31 16.38 1.08 -9.34
CA GLY A 31 17.57 0.29 -9.65
C GLY A 31 18.77 0.67 -8.78
N ASP A 32 19.95 0.81 -9.39
CA ASP A 32 21.19 1.16 -8.69
C ASP A 32 21.17 2.58 -8.08
N GLN A 33 20.27 3.48 -8.52
CA GLN A 33 20.14 4.83 -7.96
C GLN A 33 19.59 4.82 -6.53
N TRP A 34 18.95 3.73 -6.12
CA TRP A 34 18.51 3.48 -4.76
C TRP A 34 19.65 3.62 -3.73
N THR A 35 20.90 3.35 -4.14
CA THR A 35 22.12 3.44 -3.31
C THR A 35 22.48 4.86 -2.88
N SER A 36 21.90 5.88 -3.52
CA SER A 36 22.15 7.29 -3.24
C SER A 36 21.24 7.91 -2.18
N PHE A 37 20.19 7.19 -1.73
CA PHE A 37 19.21 7.67 -0.75
C PHE A 37 19.54 7.20 0.66
N THR A 38 19.42 8.10 1.65
CA THR A 38 19.28 7.71 3.06
C THR A 38 17.82 7.32 3.31
N VAL A 39 17.58 6.07 3.69
CA VAL A 39 16.24 5.51 3.84
C VAL A 39 15.79 5.66 5.29
N LEU A 40 14.74 6.45 5.54
CA LEU A 40 14.14 6.55 6.88
C LEU A 40 12.86 5.71 6.92
N LEU A 41 12.75 4.86 7.93
CA LEU A 41 11.61 3.97 8.13
C LEU A 41 10.92 4.37 9.42
N ILE A 42 9.79 5.08 9.30
CA ILE A 42 9.02 5.61 10.44
C ILE A 42 7.88 4.62 10.77
N HIS A 43 7.71 4.31 12.05
CA HIS A 43 6.68 3.40 12.56
C HIS A 43 5.30 4.08 12.63
N SER A 44 4.24 3.30 12.43
CA SER A 44 2.84 3.74 12.27
C SER A 44 1.90 3.46 13.44
N GLY A 45 2.42 3.33 14.65
CA GLY A 45 1.60 3.12 15.84
C GLY A 45 1.52 4.32 16.77
N GLY A 46 2.27 5.39 16.53
CA GLY A 46 2.43 6.48 17.50
C GLY A 46 1.24 7.45 17.60
N TYR A 47 0.74 7.95 16.47
CA TYR A 47 -0.27 9.03 16.45
C TYR A 47 -1.65 8.59 16.96
N SER A 48 -2.09 7.38 16.60
CA SER A 48 -3.43 6.86 16.94
C SER A 48 -3.61 6.49 18.42
N GLN A 49 -2.51 6.27 19.14
CA GLN A 49 -2.51 5.83 20.54
C GLN A 49 -2.25 6.96 21.53
N ARG A 50 -1.77 8.13 21.05
CA ARG A 50 -1.39 9.28 21.89
C ARG A 50 -2.27 10.53 21.71
N LEU A 51 -3.03 10.69 20.61
CA LEU A 51 -3.96 11.81 20.35
C LEU A 51 -5.44 11.36 20.29
N PRO A 52 -6.22 11.54 21.37
CA PRO A 52 -7.53 10.90 21.48
C PRO A 52 -8.65 11.49 20.62
N ASN A 53 -8.64 12.80 20.41
CA ASN A 53 -9.71 13.51 19.70
C ASN A 53 -9.60 13.29 18.18
N ALA A 54 -8.38 13.22 17.63
CA ALA A 54 -8.13 12.83 16.25
C ALA A 54 -8.51 11.37 15.98
N SER A 55 -8.33 10.47 16.97
CA SER A 55 -8.80 9.08 16.90
C SER A 55 -10.33 8.97 16.87
N ALA A 56 -11.04 9.83 17.59
CA ALA A 56 -12.51 9.86 17.63
C ALA A 56 -13.10 10.46 16.34
N LEU A 57 -12.62 11.64 15.90
CA LEU A 57 -13.06 12.27 14.65
C LEU A 57 -12.70 11.41 13.44
N GLY A 58 -11.49 10.85 13.41
CA GLY A 58 -11.07 9.91 12.38
C GLY A 58 -11.98 8.68 12.26
N LYS A 59 -12.48 8.15 13.39
CA LYS A 59 -13.44 7.02 13.43
C LYS A 59 -14.86 7.44 13.04
N ILE A 60 -15.31 8.63 13.41
CA ILE A 60 -16.63 9.17 13.05
C ILE A 60 -16.69 9.42 11.53
N PHE A 61 -15.68 10.05 10.94
CA PHE A 61 -15.66 10.36 9.51
C PHE A 61 -15.34 9.18 8.61
N THR A 62 -14.57 8.18 9.09
CA THR A 62 -14.43 6.91 8.36
C THR A 62 -15.69 6.05 8.40
N ALA A 63 -16.61 6.29 9.35
CA ALA A 63 -17.87 5.55 9.46
C ALA A 63 -19.03 6.19 8.67
N LEU A 64 -18.90 7.47 8.25
CA LEU A 64 -19.86 8.16 7.39
C LEU A 64 -19.40 8.10 5.92
N PRO A 65 -20.31 7.99 4.93
CA PRO A 65 -19.97 7.70 3.54
C PRO A 65 -19.53 8.97 2.78
N LEU A 66 -18.64 9.73 3.38
CA LEU A 66 -18.07 10.91 2.76
C LEU A 66 -16.81 10.47 2.02
N GLY A 67 -16.73 10.66 0.70
CA GLY A 67 -15.47 10.63 -0.04
C GLY A 67 -14.66 9.33 0.05
N ASP A 68 -13.37 9.41 -0.32
CA ASP A 68 -12.42 8.32 -0.08
C ASP A 68 -11.81 8.49 1.33
N PRO A 69 -12.00 7.53 2.24
CA PRO A 69 -11.68 7.70 3.65
C PRO A 69 -10.17 7.86 3.93
N VAL A 70 -9.31 7.40 3.02
CA VAL A 70 -7.85 7.53 3.16
C VAL A 70 -7.42 8.95 2.82
N TYR A 71 -7.98 9.56 1.78
CA TYR A 71 -7.71 10.96 1.46
C TYR A 71 -8.29 11.91 2.50
N GLN A 72 -9.47 11.64 3.04
CA GLN A 72 -10.05 12.44 4.11
C GLN A 72 -9.25 12.37 5.41
N MET A 73 -8.79 11.17 5.78
CA MET A 73 -7.89 11.00 6.91
C MET A 73 -6.55 11.72 6.67
N LEU A 74 -6.04 11.71 5.44
CA LEU A 74 -4.84 12.43 5.05
C LEU A 74 -5.04 13.96 5.09
N GLU A 75 -6.18 14.47 4.61
CA GLU A 75 -6.56 15.89 4.65
C GLU A 75 -6.75 16.38 6.11
N LEU A 76 -7.46 15.61 6.94
CA LEU A 76 -7.60 15.87 8.38
C LEU A 76 -6.25 15.81 9.13
N LYS A 77 -5.36 14.88 8.76
CA LYS A 77 -4.02 14.79 9.32
C LYS A 77 -3.15 15.96 8.88
N LEU A 78 -3.20 16.36 7.60
CA LEU A 78 -2.46 17.49 7.01
C LEU A 78 -2.90 18.85 7.57
N ALA A 79 -4.20 19.02 7.84
CA ALA A 79 -4.80 20.17 8.52
C ALA A 79 -4.45 20.28 10.02
N MET A 80 -3.59 19.39 10.55
CA MET A 80 -3.09 19.44 11.92
C MET A 80 -1.56 19.61 11.98
N TYR A 81 -0.89 19.94 10.85
CA TYR A 81 0.58 20.01 10.76
C TYR A 81 1.22 21.40 10.93
N ILE A 82 2.48 21.32 11.39
CA ILE A 82 3.46 22.37 11.66
C ILE A 82 4.76 22.03 10.92
N ASP A 83 5.54 23.04 10.51
CA ASP A 83 6.76 22.92 9.72
C ASP A 83 7.90 22.15 10.44
N PHE A 84 8.77 21.49 9.66
CA PHE A 84 9.90 20.71 10.19
C PHE A 84 11.16 21.59 10.40
N PRO A 85 12.00 21.32 11.42
CA PRO A 85 13.21 22.11 11.67
C PRO A 85 14.20 22.06 10.49
N ARG A 86 14.81 23.22 10.20
CA ARG A 86 15.70 23.50 9.04
C ARG A 86 16.98 22.65 8.92
N HIS A 87 17.27 21.76 9.88
CA HIS A 87 18.54 21.03 9.95
C HIS A 87 18.46 19.56 9.49
N MET A 88 17.30 19.05 9.08
CA MET A 88 17.24 17.83 8.27
C MET A 88 17.66 18.15 6.83
N LYS A 89 18.87 17.70 6.45
CA LYS A 89 19.44 17.92 5.11
C LYS A 89 18.60 17.26 3.99
N PRO A 90 18.59 17.83 2.77
CA PRO A 90 17.80 17.34 1.64
C PRO A 90 18.44 16.09 1.02
N GLY A 91 17.78 14.94 1.15
CA GLY A 91 18.22 13.66 0.55
C GLY A 91 17.47 12.44 1.08
N VAL A 92 16.30 12.67 1.67
CA VAL A 92 15.67 11.77 2.62
C VAL A 92 14.30 11.37 2.09
N LEU A 93 14.12 10.08 1.77
CA LEU A 93 12.80 9.54 1.45
C LEU A 93 12.09 9.17 2.75
N ILE A 94 11.04 9.91 3.07
CA ILE A 94 10.20 9.67 4.25
C ILE A 94 9.04 8.77 3.82
N THR A 95 8.92 7.60 4.45
CA THR A 95 7.72 6.76 4.39
C THR A 95 7.03 6.82 5.75
N CYS A 96 5.77 7.27 5.78
CA CYS A 96 4.97 7.25 7.00
C CYS A 96 3.70 6.44 6.75
N SER A 97 3.39 5.57 7.69
CA SER A 97 2.10 5.65 8.34
C SER A 97 2.35 6.20 9.76
N ASP A 98 1.52 7.14 10.20
CA ASP A 98 1.17 7.53 11.59
C ASP A 98 2.15 8.04 12.69
N ASP A 99 3.17 8.91 12.46
CA ASP A 99 3.60 9.92 13.49
C ASP A 99 4.61 10.98 12.99
N ILE A 100 4.63 12.18 13.61
CA ILE A 100 5.67 13.23 13.52
C ILE A 100 5.85 13.90 14.91
N GLU A 101 7.03 13.72 15.54
CA GLU A 101 7.41 14.35 16.81
C GLU A 101 8.35 15.56 16.56
N LEU A 102 8.07 16.71 17.19
CA LEU A 102 8.86 17.94 17.05
C LEU A 102 9.92 18.04 18.14
N TYR A 103 11.19 18.06 17.74
CA TYR A 103 12.33 18.20 18.63
C TYR A 103 13.02 19.55 18.41
N SER A 104 13.04 20.38 19.45
CA SER A 104 13.88 21.58 19.49
C SER A 104 15.30 21.16 19.92
N THR A 105 16.25 21.15 18.98
CA THR A 105 17.68 20.98 19.27
C THR A 105 18.31 22.36 19.41
N GLY A 106 19.27 22.52 20.33
CA GLY A 106 20.01 23.77 20.43
C GLY A 106 20.78 24.06 19.14
N VAL A 107 21.10 25.33 18.88
CA VAL A 107 21.79 25.82 17.65
C VAL A 107 23.10 25.06 17.34
N THR A 108 23.69 24.39 18.33
CA THR A 108 24.95 23.64 18.22
C THR A 108 24.78 22.12 18.11
N GLU A 109 23.56 21.59 18.24
CA GLU A 109 23.28 20.14 18.26
C GLU A 109 22.67 19.72 16.91
N THR A 110 23.47 19.08 16.05
CA THR A 110 23.03 18.55 14.75
C THR A 110 22.84 17.04 14.84
N ILE A 111 21.67 16.54 14.44
CA ILE A 111 21.41 15.09 14.35
C ILE A 111 21.98 14.59 13.00
N THR A 112 23.05 13.81 13.03
CA THR A 112 23.60 13.08 11.88
C THR A 112 23.20 11.60 11.91
N PHE A 113 22.79 11.05 10.75
CA PHE A 113 22.38 9.65 10.58
C PHE A 113 23.41 8.89 9.73
N ASP A 114 24.66 8.90 10.17
CA ASP A 114 25.83 8.40 9.43
C ASP A 114 26.46 7.14 10.04
N LYS A 115 25.90 6.62 11.15
CA LYS A 115 26.42 5.41 11.80
C LYS A 115 25.95 4.13 11.08
N PRO A 116 26.82 3.14 10.90
CA PRO A 116 26.45 1.86 10.32
C PRO A 116 25.53 1.07 11.26
N GLY A 117 24.69 0.21 10.71
CA GLY A 117 23.70 -0.60 11.41
C GLY A 117 22.37 0.12 11.61
N PHE A 118 21.72 -0.17 12.73
CA PHE A 118 20.50 0.53 13.13
C PHE A 118 20.85 1.71 14.02
N THR A 119 20.13 2.82 13.89
CA THR A 119 20.17 3.94 14.83
C THR A 119 18.75 4.21 15.33
N ALA A 120 18.54 4.24 16.63
CA ALA A 120 17.24 4.57 17.23
C ALA A 120 17.26 5.99 17.82
N LEU A 121 16.18 6.75 17.65
CA LEU A 121 15.89 7.89 18.51
C LEU A 121 15.12 7.40 19.73
N ALA A 122 15.73 7.59 20.90
CA ALA A 122 15.18 7.09 22.14
C ALA A 122 14.84 8.24 23.09
N HIS A 123 13.59 8.26 23.55
CA HIS A 123 13.10 9.24 24.50
C HIS A 123 12.96 8.61 25.89
N PRO A 124 13.25 9.36 26.98
CA PRO A 124 12.98 8.88 28.33
C PRO A 124 11.48 8.79 28.60
N SER A 125 11.04 7.61 29.02
CA SER A 125 9.64 7.27 29.29
C SER A 125 9.51 6.62 30.67
N ASP A 126 8.30 6.68 31.23
CA ASP A 126 7.98 5.98 32.48
C ASP A 126 8.06 4.46 32.31
N LEU A 127 8.37 3.75 33.40
CA LEU A 127 8.49 2.29 33.42
C LEU A 127 7.23 1.59 32.88
N ALA A 128 6.04 2.15 33.12
CA ALA A 128 4.77 1.62 32.61
C ALA A 128 4.70 1.63 31.07
N VAL A 129 5.25 2.67 30.42
CA VAL A 129 5.33 2.74 28.95
C VAL A 129 6.28 1.65 28.44
N GLY A 130 7.41 1.43 29.13
CA GLY A 130 8.34 0.35 28.82
C GLY A 130 7.75 -1.06 28.85
N THR A 131 6.69 -1.31 29.63
CA THR A 131 6.04 -2.64 29.67
C THR A 131 5.18 -2.93 28.44
N THR A 132 4.80 -1.87 27.71
CA THR A 132 3.97 -1.96 26.50
C THR A 132 4.75 -1.71 25.22
N HIS A 133 5.95 -1.11 25.35
CA HIS A 133 6.88 -0.76 24.27
C HIS A 133 8.21 -1.52 24.42
N GLY A 134 9.13 -1.33 23.48
CA GLY A 134 10.48 -1.87 23.66
C GLY A 134 11.36 -0.93 24.48
N VAL A 135 12.38 -1.49 25.14
CA VAL A 135 13.32 -0.73 25.98
C VAL A 135 14.75 -0.94 25.52
N PHE A 136 15.52 0.14 25.41
CA PHE A 136 16.95 0.11 25.10
C PHE A 136 17.80 -0.07 26.36
N VAL A 137 18.72 -1.02 26.34
CA VAL A 137 19.79 -1.15 27.32
C VAL A 137 21.01 -0.40 26.80
N LEU A 138 21.25 0.80 27.32
CA LEU A 138 22.34 1.67 26.91
C LEU A 138 23.71 1.13 27.34
N ASP A 139 24.76 1.36 26.55
CA ASP A 139 26.14 1.10 26.97
C ASP A 139 26.65 2.31 27.80
N PRO A 140 26.87 2.16 29.13
CA PRO A 140 27.25 3.28 29.99
C PRO A 140 28.57 3.95 29.61
N SER A 141 29.46 3.22 28.93
CA SER A 141 30.78 3.73 28.51
C SER A 141 30.70 4.69 27.31
N SER A 142 29.56 4.71 26.62
CA SER A 142 29.34 5.47 25.38
C SER A 142 28.70 6.84 25.59
N PHE A 143 28.31 7.20 26.82
CA PHE A 143 27.64 8.46 27.13
C PHE A 143 28.46 9.34 28.08
N SER A 144 28.71 10.59 27.70
CA SER A 144 29.52 11.55 28.47
C SER A 144 28.76 12.25 29.62
N GLY A 145 27.46 12.00 29.76
CA GLY A 145 26.61 12.56 30.81
C GLY A 145 26.37 14.08 30.74
N LYS A 146 26.82 14.77 29.68
CA LYS A 146 26.67 16.23 29.51
C LYS A 146 26.14 16.54 28.11
N GLY A 147 24.84 16.86 27.99
CA GLY A 147 24.21 17.29 26.73
C GLY A 147 22.70 17.05 26.72
N GLY A 148 21.95 17.78 25.87
CA GLY A 148 20.52 17.57 25.70
C GLY A 148 20.17 16.43 24.75
N LEU A 149 21.01 16.22 23.74
CA LEU A 149 20.98 15.12 22.79
C LEU A 149 22.34 14.39 22.83
N ALA A 150 22.34 13.06 22.97
CA ALA A 150 23.57 12.28 23.10
C ALA A 150 23.58 11.03 22.20
N TYR A 151 24.61 10.91 21.38
CA TYR A 151 24.86 9.71 20.57
C TYR A 151 25.62 8.67 21.39
N GLY A 152 25.18 7.42 21.32
CA GLY A 152 25.91 6.29 21.89
C GLY A 152 25.59 4.97 21.22
N SER A 153 26.16 3.90 21.76
CA SER A 153 25.82 2.53 21.40
C SER A 153 24.77 1.98 22.37
N CYS A 154 23.91 1.12 21.86
CA CYS A 154 22.99 0.32 22.64
C CYS A 154 23.60 -1.08 22.80
N TYR A 155 23.65 -1.57 24.04
CA TYR A 155 24.16 -2.90 24.33
C TYR A 155 23.21 -3.98 23.79
N ARG A 156 21.90 -3.84 24.03
CA ARG A 156 20.83 -4.69 23.48
C ARG A 156 19.45 -4.02 23.60
N PHE A 157 18.47 -4.53 22.87
CA PHE A 157 17.08 -4.13 22.99
C PHE A 157 16.24 -5.23 23.68
N LEU A 158 15.30 -4.83 24.52
CA LEU A 158 14.35 -5.71 25.19
C LEU A 158 12.94 -5.43 24.65
N HIS A 159 12.30 -6.42 24.05
CA HIS A 159 10.96 -6.23 23.48
C HIS A 159 9.87 -6.49 24.54
N LYS A 160 9.18 -5.43 24.97
CA LYS A 160 8.09 -5.46 25.98
C LYS A 160 8.45 -6.20 27.28
N PRO A 161 9.56 -5.85 27.96
CA PRO A 161 9.96 -6.51 29.20
C PRO A 161 9.02 -6.15 30.36
N ASP A 162 8.95 -6.99 31.38
CA ASP A 162 8.42 -6.56 32.67
C ASP A 162 9.41 -5.64 33.41
N VAL A 163 8.91 -4.91 34.41
CA VAL A 163 9.70 -3.92 35.15
C VAL A 163 10.91 -4.57 35.86
N GLU A 164 10.75 -5.79 36.37
CA GLU A 164 11.84 -6.52 37.04
C GLU A 164 13.00 -6.82 36.07
N THR A 165 12.67 -7.28 34.87
CA THR A 165 13.61 -7.55 33.78
C THR A 165 14.34 -6.27 33.35
N MET A 166 13.67 -5.11 33.33
CA MET A 166 14.31 -3.83 33.04
C MET A 166 15.40 -3.49 34.07
N HIS A 167 15.13 -3.69 35.36
CA HIS A 167 16.12 -3.45 36.43
C HIS A 167 17.30 -4.43 36.35
N GLN A 168 17.03 -5.73 36.22
CA GLN A 168 18.08 -6.76 36.17
C GLN A 168 18.99 -6.61 34.94
N SER A 169 18.43 -6.12 33.83
CA SER A 169 19.17 -5.90 32.58
C SER A 169 19.94 -4.58 32.54
N GLY A 170 19.80 -3.73 33.56
CA GLY A 170 20.42 -2.40 33.60
C GLY A 170 19.80 -1.37 32.65
N ALA A 171 18.54 -1.56 32.26
CA ALA A 171 17.82 -0.65 31.35
C ALA A 171 17.32 0.62 32.04
N VAL A 172 17.09 0.55 33.36
CA VAL A 172 16.54 1.65 34.15
C VAL A 172 17.60 2.70 34.45
N CYS A 173 17.29 3.96 34.14
CA CYS A 173 18.14 5.11 34.35
C CYS A 173 17.54 6.03 35.43
N VAL A 174 18.41 6.73 36.18
CA VAL A 174 18.00 7.70 37.22
C VAL A 174 18.22 9.12 36.68
N ARG A 175 17.16 9.95 36.61
CA ARG A 175 17.28 11.36 36.20
C ARG A 175 17.96 12.18 37.31
N GLY A 176 19.09 12.81 37.01
CA GLY A 176 19.80 13.73 37.91
C GLY A 176 19.27 15.17 37.90
N ASP A 177 19.36 15.85 39.05
CA ASP A 177 18.81 17.18 39.40
C ASP A 177 18.96 18.30 38.34
N ARG A 178 17.86 19.02 38.06
CA ARG A 178 17.89 20.37 37.47
C ARG A 178 17.79 21.44 38.57
N PRO A 179 18.54 22.56 38.49
CA PRO A 179 18.25 23.75 39.27
C PRO A 179 17.04 24.48 38.67
N GLN A 180 15.93 24.53 39.41
CA GLN A 180 14.72 25.28 39.02
C GLN A 180 14.98 26.79 39.05
N LEU A 181 14.63 27.50 37.97
CA LEU A 181 14.32 28.93 38.07
C LEU A 181 12.96 29.07 38.76
N SER A 182 13.01 29.61 39.98
CA SER A 182 11.87 29.85 40.87
C SER A 182 10.83 30.80 40.27
N SER A 183 9.56 30.37 40.28
CA SER A 183 8.41 31.25 40.53
C SER A 183 7.90 30.97 41.96
N PRO A 184 7.66 31.98 42.81
CA PRO A 184 7.38 31.75 44.22
C PRO A 184 5.90 31.43 44.43
N GLY A 185 5.59 30.20 44.85
CA GLY A 185 4.30 29.88 45.46
C GLY A 185 3.83 28.44 45.28
N SER A 186 4.16 27.59 46.25
CA SER A 186 3.31 26.52 46.85
C SER A 186 4.11 25.25 47.19
N HIS A 187 4.33 25.10 48.50
CA HIS A 187 4.63 23.91 49.30
C HIS A 187 4.94 22.56 48.62
N GLY A 188 6.22 22.16 48.74
CA GLY A 188 6.65 20.98 49.49
C GLY A 188 6.22 19.59 49.00
N ASP A 189 7.10 18.94 48.23
CA ASP A 189 7.34 17.50 48.34
C ASP A 189 8.79 17.19 47.92
N SER A 190 9.46 16.33 48.69
CA SER A 190 10.84 15.91 48.43
C SER A 190 10.93 15.18 47.09
N ALA A 191 11.69 15.71 46.14
CA ALA A 191 11.88 15.11 44.82
C ALA A 191 12.56 13.73 44.95
N VAL A 192 11.77 12.67 44.90
CA VAL A 192 12.24 11.30 44.67
C VAL A 192 12.83 11.29 43.25
N ALA A 193 14.08 10.87 43.10
CA ALA A 193 14.70 10.74 41.79
C ALA A 193 13.85 9.79 40.93
N SER A 194 13.21 10.33 39.89
CA SER A 194 12.30 9.55 39.05
C SER A 194 13.11 8.61 38.17
N GLU A 195 12.85 7.31 38.31
CA GLU A 195 13.37 6.28 37.41
C GLU A 195 12.71 6.43 36.03
N CYS A 196 13.48 6.24 34.96
CA CYS A 196 12.97 6.24 33.60
C CYS A 196 13.68 5.17 32.75
N VAL A 197 13.04 4.77 31.66
CA VAL A 197 13.60 3.88 30.64
C VAL A 197 13.61 4.58 29.30
N TYR A 198 14.51 4.19 28.40
CA TYR A 198 14.53 4.71 27.05
C TYR A 198 13.72 3.81 26.13
N THR A 199 12.64 4.36 25.57
CA THR A 199 11.75 3.64 24.66
C THR A 199 11.86 4.19 23.25
N ASP A 200 11.39 3.41 22.28
CA ASP A 200 11.47 3.71 20.87
C ASP A 200 10.40 4.67 20.35
N SER A 201 10.82 5.51 19.42
CA SER A 201 9.95 6.43 18.66
C SER A 201 10.23 6.32 17.15
N VAL A 202 11.51 6.36 16.76
CA VAL A 202 11.93 6.36 15.35
C VAL A 202 13.22 5.57 15.16
N PHE A 203 13.34 4.84 14.04
CA PHE A 203 14.51 4.05 13.69
C PHE A 203 15.05 4.37 12.30
N TYR A 204 16.35 4.18 12.16
CA TYR A 204 17.12 4.38 10.95
C TYR A 204 17.93 3.13 10.67
N ILE A 205 17.99 2.73 9.40
CA ILE A 205 18.80 1.59 8.95
C ILE A 205 19.75 2.11 7.89
N ASP A 206 21.05 1.87 8.06
CA ASP A 206 22.00 2.21 7.02
C ASP A 206 21.77 1.37 5.76
N HIS A 207 22.23 1.88 4.62
CA HIS A 207 21.96 1.27 3.32
C HIS A 207 22.47 -0.18 3.22
N SER A 208 23.64 -0.49 3.79
CA SER A 208 24.23 -1.83 3.70
C SER A 208 23.40 -2.86 4.46
N THR A 209 22.91 -2.49 5.65
CA THR A 209 22.01 -3.33 6.45
C THR A 209 20.64 -3.48 5.78
N ALA A 210 20.11 -2.41 5.16
CA ALA A 210 18.85 -2.47 4.41
C ALA A 210 18.95 -3.42 3.19
N GLN A 211 20.07 -3.39 2.46
CA GLN A 211 20.32 -4.32 1.35
C GLN A 211 20.43 -5.78 1.83
N GLN A 212 21.09 -6.03 2.96
CA GLN A 212 21.18 -7.38 3.54
C GLN A 212 19.79 -7.94 3.89
N LEU A 213 18.95 -7.12 4.52
CA LEU A 213 17.57 -7.48 4.85
C LEU A 213 16.70 -7.71 3.60
N LEU A 214 16.86 -6.86 2.57
CA LEU A 214 16.15 -7.01 1.29
C LEU A 214 16.59 -8.28 0.54
N GLN A 215 17.89 -8.58 0.53
CA GLN A 215 18.42 -9.79 -0.10
C GLN A 215 17.96 -11.06 0.62
N PHE A 216 17.95 -11.03 1.95
CA PHE A 216 17.35 -12.09 2.77
C PHE A 216 15.88 -12.29 2.41
N TYR A 217 15.11 -11.21 2.31
CA TYR A 217 13.70 -11.27 1.92
C TYR A 217 13.50 -11.86 0.51
N LYS A 218 14.32 -11.48 -0.47
CA LYS A 218 14.28 -12.03 -1.84
C LYS A 218 14.61 -13.53 -1.88
N GLN A 219 15.57 -13.98 -1.07
CA GLN A 219 15.98 -15.38 -1.00
C GLN A 219 14.93 -16.26 -0.31
N MET A 220 14.28 -15.73 0.73
CA MET A 220 13.25 -16.43 1.48
C MET A 220 11.93 -16.56 0.70
N GLY A 221 11.71 -15.70 -0.30
CA GLY A 221 10.51 -15.73 -1.13
C GLY A 221 9.26 -15.29 -0.35
N THR A 222 8.21 -16.10 -0.33
CA THR A 222 6.99 -15.78 0.44
C THR A 222 7.21 -16.18 1.91
N LEU A 223 7.33 -15.21 2.81
CA LEU A 223 7.36 -15.47 4.25
C LEU A 223 5.99 -16.02 4.68
N CYS A 224 5.95 -17.21 5.29
CA CYS A 224 4.70 -17.82 5.78
C CYS A 224 4.35 -17.41 7.23
N CYS A 225 5.31 -16.85 7.97
CA CYS A 225 5.20 -16.54 9.39
C CYS A 225 5.15 -15.03 9.69
N GLU A 226 4.52 -14.65 10.80
CA GLU A 226 4.46 -13.27 11.28
C GLU A 226 5.80 -12.88 11.94
N ILE A 227 6.56 -12.00 11.28
CA ILE A 227 7.79 -11.41 11.83
C ILE A 227 7.45 -10.04 12.40
N ASP A 228 7.67 -9.86 13.70
CA ASP A 228 7.62 -8.53 14.30
C ASP A 228 8.94 -7.84 13.99
N ALA A 229 9.02 -7.05 12.91
CA ALA A 229 10.29 -6.42 12.54
C ALA A 229 10.92 -5.58 13.66
N TYR A 230 10.14 -5.03 14.60
CA TYR A 230 10.68 -4.22 15.69
C TYR A 230 11.22 -5.11 16.79
N GLY A 231 10.42 -6.06 17.26
CA GLY A 231 10.88 -7.04 18.24
C GLY A 231 12.02 -7.91 17.71
N ASP A 232 11.89 -8.44 16.50
CA ASP A 232 12.77 -9.48 15.96
C ASP A 232 14.03 -8.92 15.31
N PHE A 233 13.98 -7.75 14.64
CA PHE A 233 15.23 -7.16 14.14
C PHE A 233 16.02 -6.55 15.29
N LEU A 234 15.40 -5.77 16.17
CA LEU A 234 16.14 -5.06 17.22
C LEU A 234 16.74 -5.99 18.28
N GLN A 235 16.07 -7.08 18.64
CA GLN A 235 16.64 -8.08 19.57
C GLN A 235 17.82 -8.85 18.96
N ALA A 236 17.99 -8.84 17.63
CA ALA A 236 19.16 -9.44 16.96
C ALA A 236 20.39 -8.53 16.92
N LEU A 237 20.26 -7.26 17.32
CA LEU A 237 21.27 -6.22 17.11
C LEU A 237 21.98 -5.85 18.42
N GLY A 238 23.22 -5.37 18.27
CA GLY A 238 24.06 -4.94 19.39
C GLY A 238 24.92 -6.06 19.99
N PRO A 239 25.97 -5.71 20.76
CA PRO A 239 26.95 -6.67 21.28
C PRO A 239 26.40 -7.61 22.35
N GLY A 240 25.26 -7.26 22.97
CA GLY A 240 24.57 -8.07 23.98
C GLY A 240 23.39 -8.88 23.43
N ALA A 241 23.19 -8.92 22.11
CA ALA A 241 22.14 -9.73 21.49
C ALA A 241 22.38 -11.23 21.74
N THR A 242 21.32 -11.96 22.08
CA THR A 242 21.38 -13.41 22.29
C THR A 242 20.36 -14.12 21.40
N PRO A 243 20.61 -15.36 20.96
CA PRO A 243 19.65 -16.11 20.15
C PRO A 243 18.46 -16.61 20.99
N GLU A 244 18.38 -16.28 22.28
CA GLU A 244 17.35 -16.78 23.19
C GLU A 244 15.95 -16.27 22.79
N TYR A 245 15.86 -15.02 22.31
CA TYR A 245 14.59 -14.46 21.86
C TYR A 245 14.01 -15.18 20.63
N THR A 246 14.84 -15.84 19.82
CA THR A 246 14.35 -16.52 18.61
C THR A 246 13.40 -17.66 18.94
N LYS A 247 13.45 -18.15 20.19
CA LYS A 247 12.57 -19.19 20.76
C LYS A 247 11.42 -18.60 21.59
N ASN A 248 11.39 -17.29 21.82
CA ASN A 248 10.36 -16.61 22.60
C ASN A 248 9.18 -16.22 21.70
N THR A 249 8.09 -16.98 21.80
CA THR A 249 6.87 -16.80 21.00
C THR A 249 5.79 -15.97 21.70
N SER A 250 6.02 -15.53 22.94
CA SER A 250 5.02 -14.87 23.80
C SER A 250 4.38 -13.59 23.23
N ASN A 251 5.02 -12.95 22.24
CA ASN A 251 4.62 -11.68 21.65
C ASN A 251 4.07 -11.79 20.22
N VAL A 252 3.97 -13.00 19.64
CA VAL A 252 3.44 -13.22 18.27
C VAL A 252 2.00 -13.76 18.35
N SER A 253 1.14 -13.33 17.42
CA SER A 253 -0.29 -13.68 17.48
C SER A 253 -0.63 -15.09 16.97
N LYS A 254 0.37 -15.73 16.35
CA LYS A 254 0.40 -17.03 15.65
C LYS A 254 1.78 -17.71 15.83
N GLU A 255 1.81 -18.93 16.33
CA GLU A 255 3.02 -19.75 16.42
C GLU A 255 3.21 -20.60 15.14
N ASP A 256 4.01 -20.10 14.20
CA ASP A 256 4.36 -20.85 12.99
C ASP A 256 5.64 -21.67 13.20
N SER A 257 5.61 -22.96 12.82
CA SER A 257 6.75 -23.89 12.85
C SER A 257 8.02 -23.37 12.15
N GLY A 258 7.87 -22.45 11.19
CA GLY A 258 8.98 -21.78 10.51
C GLY A 258 9.53 -20.55 11.25
N LEU A 259 8.80 -19.96 12.20
CA LEU A 259 9.15 -18.69 12.85
C LEU A 259 10.49 -18.74 13.58
N VAL A 260 10.71 -19.80 14.37
CA VAL A 260 11.98 -19.96 15.10
C VAL A 260 13.15 -20.12 14.13
N ALA A 261 12.97 -20.87 13.04
CA ALA A 261 14.00 -21.03 12.01
C ALA A 261 14.29 -19.71 11.27
N VAL A 262 13.25 -18.95 10.94
CA VAL A 262 13.36 -17.63 10.30
C VAL A 262 14.03 -16.62 11.25
N ARG A 263 13.65 -16.58 12.52
CA ARG A 263 14.29 -15.73 13.55
C ARG A 263 15.74 -16.13 13.82
N GLN A 264 16.06 -17.42 13.78
CA GLN A 264 17.44 -17.89 13.85
C GLN A 264 18.27 -17.45 12.65
N GLN A 265 17.71 -17.53 11.44
CA GLN A 265 18.38 -17.04 10.23
C GLN A 265 18.53 -15.51 10.24
N LEU A 266 17.50 -14.78 10.69
CA LEU A 266 17.57 -13.33 10.90
C LEU A 266 18.61 -12.96 11.95
N TYR A 267 18.68 -13.71 13.06
CA TYR A 267 19.72 -13.54 14.06
C TYR A 267 21.10 -13.79 13.45
N SER A 268 21.31 -14.88 12.72
CA SER A 268 22.59 -15.16 12.04
C SER A 268 22.96 -14.09 11.00
N LEU A 269 21.98 -13.47 10.34
CA LEU A 269 22.18 -12.38 9.38
C LEU A 269 22.59 -11.08 10.08
N LEU A 270 21.90 -10.72 11.15
CA LEU A 270 22.05 -9.42 11.82
C LEU A 270 23.07 -9.43 12.96
N GLN A 271 23.48 -10.61 13.44
CA GLN A 271 24.45 -10.73 14.52
C GLN A 271 25.76 -10.00 14.17
N GLY A 272 26.18 -9.10 15.06
CA GLY A 272 27.37 -8.26 14.85
C GLY A 272 27.08 -6.91 14.17
N THR A 273 25.83 -6.68 13.72
CA THR A 273 25.38 -5.36 13.25
C THR A 273 25.19 -4.43 14.44
N ALA A 274 25.68 -3.20 14.31
CA ALA A 274 25.63 -2.21 15.39
C ALA A 274 24.19 -1.73 15.65
N LEU A 275 23.84 -1.63 16.94
CA LEU A 275 22.65 -0.93 17.41
C LEU A 275 23.08 0.38 18.06
N ASN A 276 22.87 1.49 17.37
CA ASN A 276 23.17 2.83 17.84
C ASN A 276 21.91 3.47 18.41
N VAL A 277 22.10 4.43 19.30
CA VAL A 277 20.98 5.17 19.89
C VAL A 277 21.36 6.63 20.09
N ILE A 278 20.38 7.49 19.83
CA ILE A 278 20.42 8.92 20.05
C ILE A 278 19.45 9.19 21.19
N VAL A 279 20.00 9.52 22.35
CA VAL A 279 19.26 9.67 23.60
C VAL A 279 18.87 11.13 23.78
N LEU A 280 17.57 11.38 23.94
CA LEU A 280 16.98 12.71 24.01
C LEU A 280 16.73 13.15 25.46
N ASN A 281 17.81 13.37 26.21
CA ASN A 281 17.77 13.66 27.65
C ASN A 281 17.06 14.98 28.01
N ASN A 282 17.18 16.02 27.17
CA ASN A 282 16.64 17.37 27.44
C ASN A 282 15.90 18.03 26.27
N SER A 283 15.45 17.28 25.26
CA SER A 283 14.59 17.85 24.20
C SER A 283 13.36 18.49 24.84
N GLN A 284 13.08 19.77 24.54
CA GLN A 284 11.82 20.41 24.92
C GLN A 284 10.75 19.82 24.01
N PHE A 285 10.10 18.77 24.49
CA PHE A 285 8.97 18.15 23.80
C PHE A 285 7.77 19.08 23.86
N TYR A 286 7.30 19.54 22.71
CA TYR A 286 6.01 20.20 22.60
C TYR A 286 4.97 19.13 22.24
N HIS A 287 4.29 18.59 23.24
CA HIS A 287 3.14 17.71 23.02
C HIS A 287 1.90 18.58 22.80
N ILE A 288 1.54 18.85 21.54
CA ILE A 288 0.29 19.51 21.20
C ILE A 288 -0.82 18.46 21.24
N GLY A 289 -1.48 18.32 22.39
CA GLY A 289 -2.47 17.26 22.67
C GLY A 289 -3.93 17.68 22.44
N THR A 290 -4.19 18.99 22.36
CA THR A 290 -5.54 19.58 22.27
C THR A 290 -5.57 20.78 21.30
N THR A 291 -6.76 21.09 20.77
CA THR A 291 -7.03 22.33 19.99
C THR A 291 -6.72 23.60 20.80
N GLN A 292 -6.88 23.55 22.12
CA GLN A 292 -6.56 24.64 23.03
C GLN A 292 -5.05 24.85 23.20
N GLU A 293 -4.28 23.77 23.33
CA GLU A 293 -2.81 23.84 23.32
C GLU A 293 -2.29 24.30 21.96
N TYR A 294 -2.88 23.81 20.87
CA TYR A 294 -2.55 24.26 19.51
C TYR A 294 -2.75 25.78 19.36
N LEU A 295 -3.91 26.32 19.75
CA LEU A 295 -4.16 27.76 19.74
C LEU A 295 -3.18 28.52 20.65
N PHE A 296 -2.94 28.04 21.88
CA PHE A 296 -2.02 28.67 22.82
C PHE A 296 -0.60 28.76 22.24
N HIS A 297 -0.08 27.66 21.74
CA HIS A 297 1.25 27.56 21.14
C HIS A 297 1.41 28.44 19.88
N PHE A 298 0.36 28.58 19.08
CA PHE A 298 0.41 29.33 17.81
C PHE A 298 -0.04 30.79 17.93
N THR A 299 -0.75 31.19 18.98
CA THR A 299 -1.27 32.56 19.10
C THR A 299 -0.81 33.29 20.36
N ALA A 300 -0.34 32.57 21.40
CA ALA A 300 0.07 33.17 22.66
C ALA A 300 1.54 32.91 23.03
N GLU A 301 2.12 31.76 22.66
CA GLU A 301 3.50 31.42 23.02
C GLU A 301 4.53 31.80 21.94
N SER A 302 5.32 32.84 22.21
CA SER A 302 6.29 33.38 21.24
C SER A 302 7.54 32.51 21.06
N LYS A 303 7.87 31.66 22.04
CA LYS A 303 9.14 30.90 22.06
C LYS A 303 9.13 29.71 21.09
N LEU A 304 8.06 28.90 21.10
CA LEU A 304 7.89 27.81 20.14
C LEU A 304 7.80 28.31 18.69
N ARG A 305 7.04 29.39 18.46
CA ARG A 305 6.95 30.03 17.15
C ARG A 305 8.30 30.53 16.65
N PHE A 306 9.10 31.11 17.54
CA PHE A 306 10.47 31.55 17.24
C PHE A 306 11.41 30.36 16.99
N GLU A 307 11.33 29.29 17.79
CA GLU A 307 12.16 28.09 17.65
C GLU A 307 11.85 27.27 16.38
N LEU A 308 10.59 27.26 15.93
CA LEU A 308 10.16 26.64 14.67
C LEU A 308 10.33 27.57 13.46
N ASP A 309 10.75 28.82 13.69
CA ASP A 309 10.77 29.92 12.73
C ASP A 309 9.45 30.11 11.94
N LEU A 310 8.33 29.94 12.65
CA LEU A 310 6.99 30.22 12.15
C LEU A 310 6.76 31.72 12.16
N GLN A 311 7.15 32.39 11.08
CA GLN A 311 6.76 33.77 10.83
C GLN A 311 5.22 33.83 10.78
N PRO A 312 4.54 34.78 11.46
CA PRO A 312 3.08 34.95 11.43
C PRO A 312 2.46 35.10 10.02
N VAL A 313 3.29 35.20 8.98
CA VAL A 313 2.95 35.56 7.60
C VAL A 313 3.63 34.64 6.58
N ALA A 314 4.23 33.52 6.99
CA ALA A 314 4.95 32.64 6.08
C ALA A 314 4.03 32.19 4.92
N PHE A 315 4.34 32.66 3.70
CA PHE A 315 3.65 32.34 2.45
C PHE A 315 2.15 32.70 2.39
N SER A 316 1.72 33.73 3.13
CA SER A 316 0.32 34.20 3.14
C SER A 316 0.19 35.58 2.48
N ILE A 317 -0.91 35.83 1.75
CA ILE A 317 -1.19 37.13 1.08
C ILE A 317 -2.33 37.82 1.82
N PHE A 318 -2.11 39.01 2.37
CA PHE A 318 -3.15 39.80 3.03
C PHE A 318 -2.85 41.32 2.97
N PRO A 319 -3.81 42.21 3.27
CA PRO A 319 -3.63 43.66 3.13
C PRO A 319 -2.72 44.24 4.23
N ASP A 320 -1.78 45.13 3.86
CA ASP A 320 -0.75 45.75 4.73
C ASP A 320 -1.25 46.59 5.93
N THR A 321 -2.56 46.65 6.17
CA THR A 321 -3.16 47.47 7.24
C THR A 321 -3.61 46.63 8.44
N ALA A 322 -2.68 46.15 9.27
CA ALA A 322 -2.97 45.83 10.67
C ALA A 322 -1.70 45.70 11.54
N LYS A 323 -1.35 46.74 12.29
CA LYS A 323 -0.35 46.73 13.38
C LYS A 323 -0.84 45.98 14.66
N ALA A 324 -1.72 44.98 14.53
CA ALA A 324 -2.43 44.37 15.67
C ALA A 324 -2.48 42.83 15.63
N LEU A 325 -1.40 42.17 15.19
CA LEU A 325 -1.38 40.73 14.88
C LEU A 325 -0.59 39.85 15.89
N ASP A 326 -0.12 40.38 17.02
CA ASP A 326 0.69 39.59 17.99
C ASP A 326 -0.03 38.35 18.55
N HIS A 327 -1.36 38.28 18.40
CA HIS A 327 -2.20 37.16 18.83
C HIS A 327 -2.89 36.42 17.70
N LEU A 328 -2.40 36.54 16.46
CA LEU A 328 -2.97 35.90 15.28
C LEU A 328 -1.89 35.10 14.57
N SER A 329 -2.26 33.95 14.00
CA SER A 329 -1.35 33.13 13.20
C SER A 329 -1.97 32.79 11.85
N ILE A 330 -1.31 33.23 10.77
CA ILE A 330 -1.75 33.00 9.40
C ILE A 330 -0.68 32.17 8.69
N ILE A 331 -1.07 31.00 8.17
CA ILE A 331 -0.17 29.99 7.61
C ILE A 331 -0.63 29.66 6.19
N GLN A 332 0.20 29.90 5.18
CA GLN A 332 -0.10 29.58 3.77
C GLN A 332 -1.54 29.94 3.30
N SER A 333 -2.05 31.11 3.66
CA SER A 333 -3.46 31.50 3.42
C SER A 333 -3.57 32.83 2.67
N VAL A 334 -4.70 33.04 1.98
CA VAL A 334 -4.99 34.28 1.25
C VAL A 334 -6.18 34.99 1.89
N LEU A 335 -5.99 36.20 2.40
CA LEU A 335 -7.06 37.02 2.97
C LEU A 335 -7.27 38.23 2.05
N GLU A 336 -8.48 38.38 1.52
CA GLU A 336 -8.84 39.49 0.65
C GLU A 336 -9.16 40.77 1.46
N PRO A 337 -8.94 41.98 0.91
CA PRO A 337 -9.17 43.23 1.62
C PRO A 337 -10.62 43.43 2.06
N GLY A 338 -10.87 43.46 3.38
CA GLY A 338 -12.19 43.69 3.96
C GLY A 338 -12.59 42.65 5.03
N CYS A 339 -11.94 41.49 5.04
CA CYS A 339 -12.21 40.45 6.04
C CYS A 339 -11.80 40.88 7.46
N VAL A 340 -12.49 40.35 8.47
CA VAL A 340 -12.23 40.67 9.88
C VAL A 340 -11.89 39.39 10.63
N ILE A 341 -10.67 39.29 11.18
CA ILE A 341 -10.25 38.12 11.96
C ILE A 341 -10.13 38.49 13.45
N GLY A 342 -10.83 37.76 14.30
CA GLY A 342 -10.80 37.94 15.75
C GLY A 342 -9.48 37.46 16.35
N PRO A 343 -8.96 38.11 17.42
CA PRO A 343 -7.70 37.73 18.06
C PRO A 343 -7.71 36.31 18.63
N GLY A 344 -6.52 35.70 18.72
CA GLY A 344 -6.33 34.33 19.22
C GLY A 344 -6.67 33.26 18.19
N SER A 345 -6.93 33.64 16.94
CA SER A 345 -7.36 32.74 15.88
C SER A 345 -6.20 32.30 14.97
N VAL A 346 -6.32 31.10 14.40
CA VAL A 346 -5.37 30.51 13.45
C VAL A 346 -6.07 30.32 12.11
N ILE A 347 -5.49 30.85 11.03
CA ILE A 347 -5.98 30.66 9.66
C ILE A 347 -4.90 29.94 8.87
N GLU A 348 -5.18 28.75 8.36
CA GLU A 348 -4.21 27.96 7.62
C GLU A 348 -4.76 27.34 6.32
N TYR A 349 -3.92 27.29 5.27
CA TYR A 349 -4.25 26.73 3.96
C TYR A 349 -5.60 27.19 3.37
N SER A 350 -6.03 28.41 3.70
CA SER A 350 -7.40 28.89 3.47
C SER A 350 -7.42 30.16 2.61
N ARG A 351 -8.53 30.40 1.92
CA ARG A 351 -8.83 31.65 1.23
C ARG A 351 -10.07 32.29 1.86
N ILE A 352 -9.93 33.54 2.32
CA ILE A 352 -10.99 34.29 3.01
C ILE A 352 -11.30 35.55 2.22
N GLY A 353 -12.54 35.67 1.76
CA GLY A 353 -13.06 36.79 0.97
C GLY A 353 -13.34 38.04 1.81
N PRO A 354 -13.62 39.19 1.16
CA PRO A 354 -13.64 40.51 1.76
C PRO A 354 -14.84 40.76 2.69
N GLU A 355 -15.89 39.94 2.64
CA GLU A 355 -17.11 40.08 3.45
C GLU A 355 -17.22 39.01 4.55
N VAL A 356 -16.11 38.33 4.87
CA VAL A 356 -16.05 37.27 5.88
C VAL A 356 -15.55 37.84 7.21
N SER A 357 -16.27 37.55 8.30
CA SER A 357 -15.78 37.79 9.66
C SER A 357 -15.51 36.47 10.38
N VAL A 358 -14.42 36.41 11.16
CA VAL A 358 -14.02 35.25 11.96
C VAL A 358 -13.93 35.67 13.42
N GLY A 359 -14.59 34.93 14.29
CA GLY A 359 -14.55 35.15 15.74
C GLY A 359 -13.17 34.92 16.36
N LYS A 360 -13.09 35.15 17.67
CA LYS A 360 -11.86 35.01 18.46
C LYS A 360 -11.57 33.54 18.75
N GLY A 361 -10.31 33.16 18.92
CA GLY A 361 -9.96 31.81 19.35
C GLY A 361 -10.35 30.71 18.36
N SER A 362 -10.57 31.04 17.09
CA SER A 362 -11.09 30.12 16.08
C SER A 362 -9.96 29.59 15.19
N ILE A 363 -10.09 28.36 14.69
CA ILE A 363 -9.17 27.73 13.75
C ILE A 363 -9.90 27.57 12.42
N VAL A 364 -9.38 28.12 11.32
CA VAL A 364 -9.91 27.90 9.97
C VAL A 364 -8.83 27.21 9.14
N SER A 365 -9.09 25.99 8.68
CA SER A 365 -8.13 25.18 7.93
C SER A 365 -8.69 24.69 6.59
N GLY A 366 -7.89 24.72 5.54
CA GLY A 366 -8.20 24.12 4.23
C GLY A 366 -9.49 24.62 3.56
N SER A 367 -9.94 25.85 3.85
CA SER A 367 -11.27 26.32 3.46
C SER A 367 -11.21 27.53 2.50
N CYS A 368 -12.13 27.59 1.54
CA CYS A 368 -12.26 28.70 0.60
C CYS A 368 -13.64 29.37 0.77
N ILE A 369 -13.68 30.55 1.37
CA ILE A 369 -14.91 31.25 1.74
C ILE A 369 -14.93 32.61 1.03
N ASN A 370 -15.74 32.73 -0.03
CA ASN A 370 -15.79 33.93 -0.89
C ASN A 370 -17.17 34.64 -0.85
N PHE A 371 -18.01 34.36 0.14
CA PHE A 371 -19.34 34.95 0.31
C PHE A 371 -19.50 35.52 1.73
N SER A 372 -20.45 36.45 1.93
CA SER A 372 -20.66 37.10 3.23
C SER A 372 -21.09 36.10 4.30
N VAL A 373 -20.25 35.92 5.33
CA VAL A 373 -20.51 35.02 6.45
C VAL A 373 -19.77 35.45 7.71
N ASP A 374 -20.43 35.30 8.86
CA ASP A 374 -19.85 35.53 10.19
C ASP A 374 -19.57 34.19 10.86
N ILE A 375 -18.29 33.81 10.95
CA ILE A 375 -17.83 32.61 11.65
C ILE A 375 -17.75 32.93 13.16
N PRO A 376 -18.41 32.16 14.04
CA PRO A 376 -18.40 32.43 15.47
C PRO A 376 -17.02 32.26 16.12
N SER A 377 -16.93 32.71 17.38
CA SER A 377 -15.70 32.55 18.20
C SER A 377 -15.59 31.12 18.74
N ASP A 378 -14.37 30.69 19.02
CA ASP A 378 -14.02 29.37 19.57
C ASP A 378 -14.48 28.22 18.65
N CYS A 379 -14.35 28.41 17.33
CA CYS A 379 -14.75 27.43 16.32
C CYS A 379 -13.55 26.87 15.55
N LEU A 380 -13.51 25.55 15.34
CA LEU A 380 -12.68 24.89 14.34
C LEU A 380 -13.51 24.68 13.08
N LEU A 381 -13.12 25.28 11.96
CA LEU A 381 -13.77 25.18 10.66
C LEU A 381 -12.81 24.55 9.64
N SER A 382 -13.25 23.51 8.95
CA SER A 382 -12.47 22.83 7.91
C SER A 382 -13.34 22.30 6.79
N SER A 383 -12.86 22.38 5.55
CA SER A 383 -13.58 21.88 4.37
C SER A 383 -12.98 20.54 3.94
N VAL A 384 -13.83 19.53 3.85
CA VAL A 384 -13.46 18.17 3.42
C VAL A 384 -14.13 17.83 2.10
N SER A 385 -13.43 17.06 1.27
CA SER A 385 -14.00 16.52 0.04
C SER A 385 -14.94 15.36 0.35
N VAL A 386 -16.15 15.40 -0.20
CA VAL A 386 -17.20 14.39 -0.01
C VAL A 386 -17.67 13.89 -1.36
N LYS A 387 -18.20 12.67 -1.44
CA LYS A 387 -18.73 12.11 -2.70
C LYS A 387 -20.24 11.97 -2.57
N ILE A 388 -21.00 12.84 -3.24
CA ILE A 388 -22.46 12.83 -3.24
C ILE A 388 -22.92 12.47 -4.66
N ALA A 389 -23.71 11.39 -4.78
CA ALA A 389 -24.17 10.87 -6.07
C ALA A 389 -23.03 10.74 -7.12
N ASP A 390 -21.91 10.17 -6.70
CA ASP A 390 -20.68 9.98 -7.47
C ASP A 390 -19.94 11.24 -7.95
N ARG A 391 -20.34 12.43 -7.49
CA ARG A 391 -19.59 13.68 -7.70
C ARG A 391 -18.83 14.06 -6.45
N VAL A 392 -17.58 14.50 -6.63
CA VAL A 392 -16.79 15.07 -5.54
C VAL A 392 -17.29 16.49 -5.29
N GLU A 393 -17.89 16.70 -4.13
CA GLU A 393 -18.33 17.99 -3.60
C GLU A 393 -17.49 18.34 -2.36
N TYR A 394 -17.60 19.55 -1.85
CA TYR A 394 -16.89 19.98 -0.64
C TYR A 394 -17.90 20.35 0.44
N VAL A 395 -17.75 19.77 1.62
CA VAL A 395 -18.58 20.10 2.78
C VAL A 395 -17.71 20.75 3.84
N THR A 396 -18.20 21.87 4.38
CA THR A 396 -17.54 22.59 5.47
C THR A 396 -18.06 22.09 6.81
N MET A 397 -17.15 21.59 7.64
CA MET A 397 -17.41 21.16 9.01
C MET A 397 -17.05 22.25 10.00
N VAL A 398 -17.80 22.33 11.10
CA VAL A 398 -17.59 23.34 12.15
C VAL A 398 -17.74 22.67 13.52
N PHE A 399 -16.77 22.85 14.43
CA PHE A 399 -16.75 22.30 15.79
C PHE A 399 -16.38 23.36 16.84
N GLY A 400 -16.74 23.14 18.11
CA GLY A 400 -16.24 23.97 19.20
C GLY A 400 -14.80 23.62 19.55
N VAL A 401 -13.96 24.63 19.74
CA VAL A 401 -12.54 24.48 20.14
C VAL A 401 -12.40 23.81 21.51
N GLY A 402 -13.40 23.96 22.37
CA GLY A 402 -13.46 23.37 23.71
C GLY A 402 -14.14 21.99 23.80
N ASP A 403 -14.59 21.41 22.69
CA ASP A 403 -15.28 20.12 22.69
C ASP A 403 -14.27 18.97 22.97
N ASP A 404 -14.15 18.54 24.24
CA ASP A 404 -13.28 17.43 24.68
C ASP A 404 -13.97 16.07 24.48
N LEU A 405 -13.83 15.53 23.27
CA LEU A 405 -14.49 14.29 22.82
C LEU A 405 -14.18 13.07 23.71
N LYS A 406 -13.07 13.07 24.47
CA LYS A 406 -12.64 11.97 25.35
C LYS A 406 -13.26 12.02 26.76
N LYS A 407 -13.69 13.21 27.22
CA LYS A 407 -14.44 13.36 28.49
C LYS A 407 -15.92 13.09 28.30
N SER A 408 -16.47 13.46 27.15
CA SER A 408 -17.88 13.23 26.80
C SER A 408 -18.17 11.75 26.46
N VAL A 409 -17.17 11.01 25.95
CA VAL A 409 -17.33 9.62 25.50
C VAL A 409 -16.09 8.80 25.85
N LYS A 410 -16.21 7.87 26.82
CA LYS A 410 -15.09 6.99 27.25
C LYS A 410 -15.15 5.59 26.64
N LEU A 411 -16.35 5.15 26.26
CA LEU A 411 -16.63 3.88 25.60
C LEU A 411 -17.43 4.16 24.32
N LEU A 412 -17.25 3.32 23.30
CA LEU A 412 -17.97 3.45 22.02
C LEU A 412 -19.51 3.42 22.19
N SER A 413 -19.99 2.80 23.27
CA SER A 413 -21.41 2.77 23.67
C SER A 413 -21.97 4.14 24.07
N ASP A 414 -21.09 5.09 24.41
CA ASP A 414 -21.49 6.40 24.91
C ASP A 414 -21.49 7.45 23.78
N ILE A 415 -21.39 7.03 22.52
CA ILE A 415 -21.22 7.95 21.37
C ILE A 415 -22.39 8.92 21.18
N HIS A 416 -23.58 8.58 21.69
CA HIS A 416 -24.73 9.48 21.71
C HIS A 416 -24.60 10.65 22.71
N SER A 417 -23.65 10.59 23.66
CA SER A 417 -23.34 11.70 24.58
C SER A 417 -22.26 12.65 24.05
N LEU A 418 -21.85 12.49 22.79
CA LEU A 418 -20.96 13.41 22.10
C LEU A 418 -21.70 14.74 21.85
N GLN A 419 -21.08 15.86 22.23
CA GLN A 419 -21.65 17.19 22.06
C GLN A 419 -20.81 18.02 21.07
N PHE A 420 -21.50 18.76 20.20
CA PHE A 420 -20.96 19.75 19.27
C PHE A 420 -21.64 21.08 19.54
N PHE A 421 -20.89 22.10 19.96
CA PHE A 421 -21.48 23.38 20.36
C PHE A 421 -22.61 23.27 21.41
N GLY A 422 -22.56 22.24 22.25
CA GLY A 422 -23.60 21.94 23.25
C GLY A 422 -24.82 21.19 22.72
N ALA A 423 -24.90 20.85 21.43
CA ALA A 423 -25.91 19.96 20.86
C ALA A 423 -25.39 18.53 20.73
N SER A 424 -26.22 17.53 21.01
CA SER A 424 -25.84 16.12 20.91
C SER A 424 -25.70 15.64 19.46
N LEU A 425 -24.91 14.59 19.21
CA LEU A 425 -24.76 13.99 17.88
C LEU A 425 -26.12 13.63 17.21
N PRO A 426 -27.13 13.07 17.90
CA PRO A 426 -28.46 12.86 17.34
C PRO A 426 -29.18 14.16 16.95
N GLU A 427 -29.11 15.21 17.77
CA GLU A 427 -29.70 16.52 17.44
C GLU A 427 -29.02 17.15 16.21
N CYS A 428 -27.72 16.94 16.06
CA CYS A 428 -26.98 17.38 14.88
C CYS A 428 -27.41 16.60 13.63
N LEU A 429 -27.57 15.28 13.74
CA LEU A 429 -28.05 14.41 12.64
C LEU A 429 -29.46 14.81 12.18
N ASP A 430 -30.35 15.12 13.13
CA ASP A 430 -31.70 15.63 12.84
C ASP A 430 -31.65 16.99 12.12
N LEU A 431 -30.80 17.93 12.57
CA LEU A 431 -30.60 19.23 11.92
C LEU A 431 -29.99 19.09 10.51
N TRP A 432 -29.11 18.09 10.31
CA TRP A 432 -28.51 17.77 9.02
C TRP A 432 -29.42 16.95 8.12
N SER A 433 -30.61 16.54 8.60
CA SER A 433 -31.54 15.67 7.88
C SER A 433 -30.91 14.32 7.48
N LEU A 434 -30.09 13.74 8.37
CA LEU A 434 -29.40 12.47 8.19
C LEU A 434 -29.89 11.44 9.21
N GLU A 435 -30.28 10.24 8.76
CA GLU A 435 -30.59 9.12 9.65
C GLU A 435 -29.35 8.23 9.83
N ALA A 436 -28.82 8.13 11.05
CA ALA A 436 -27.74 7.20 11.39
C ALA A 436 -28.33 5.89 11.94
N SER A 437 -27.93 4.73 11.39
CA SER A 437 -28.36 3.44 11.93
C SER A 437 -27.51 3.02 13.13
N ASP A 438 -28.12 2.36 14.12
CA ASP A 438 -27.41 1.83 15.31
C ASP A 438 -26.27 0.85 14.97
N GLN A 439 -26.18 0.39 13.72
CA GLN A 439 -25.13 -0.51 13.24
C GLN A 439 -23.78 0.20 13.02
N LEU A 440 -23.78 1.53 12.81
CA LEU A 440 -22.60 2.36 12.52
C LEU A 440 -21.55 2.35 13.66
N PHE A 441 -22.00 2.06 14.89
CA PHE A 441 -21.17 2.15 16.11
C PHE A 441 -20.88 0.77 16.75
N SER A 442 -21.18 -0.31 16.04
CA SER A 442 -20.79 -1.66 16.46
C SER A 442 -19.29 -1.88 16.20
N LYS A 443 -18.60 -2.57 17.12
CA LYS A 443 -17.13 -2.75 17.18
C LYS A 443 -16.46 -3.40 15.94
N PHE A 444 -17.18 -3.68 14.86
CA PHE A 444 -16.77 -4.59 13.80
C PHE A 444 -16.64 -4.03 12.38
N TYR A 445 -16.86 -2.73 12.13
CA TYR A 445 -16.61 -2.18 10.80
C TYR A 445 -15.18 -1.62 10.65
N GLN A 446 -14.30 -2.44 10.08
CA GLN A 446 -13.22 -1.95 9.21
C GLN A 446 -13.84 -1.62 7.85
N LEU A 447 -13.61 -0.40 7.37
CA LEU A 447 -14.09 0.18 6.12
C LEU A 447 -14.29 -0.81 4.96
N GLY A 448 -15.50 -0.77 4.41
CA GLY A 448 -15.92 -1.54 3.25
C GLY A 448 -15.36 -0.96 1.95
N VAL A 449 -14.36 -1.66 1.41
CA VAL A 449 -14.38 -2.18 0.03
C VAL A 449 -13.65 -3.53 0.10
N PHE A 450 -14.30 -4.55 0.65
CA PHE A 450 -13.83 -5.91 0.44
C PHE A 450 -14.49 -6.42 -0.82
N VAL A 451 -13.72 -6.59 -1.89
CA VAL A 451 -14.07 -7.58 -2.91
C VAL A 451 -14.40 -8.85 -2.15
N VAL A 452 -15.52 -9.50 -2.43
CA VAL A 452 -15.97 -10.74 -1.75
C VAL A 452 -14.84 -11.78 -1.58
N ASP A 453 -13.84 -11.77 -2.46
CA ASP A 453 -12.61 -12.57 -2.38
C ASP A 453 -11.70 -12.23 -1.19
N GLU A 454 -11.52 -10.94 -0.82
CA GLU A 454 -10.73 -10.54 0.35
C GLU A 454 -11.42 -10.90 1.66
N TRP A 455 -12.75 -10.75 1.74
CA TRP A 455 -13.51 -11.16 2.92
C TRP A 455 -13.48 -12.67 3.10
N LYS A 456 -13.73 -13.47 2.03
CA LYS A 456 -13.61 -14.94 2.08
C LYS A 456 -12.18 -15.40 2.38
N LYS A 457 -11.16 -14.68 1.91
CA LYS A 457 -9.75 -14.91 2.28
C LYS A 457 -9.50 -14.61 3.75
N LYS A 458 -10.03 -13.51 4.29
CA LYS A 458 -9.97 -13.18 5.73
C LYS A 458 -10.71 -14.20 6.59
N VAL A 459 -11.86 -14.72 6.16
CA VAL A 459 -12.58 -15.81 6.83
C VAL A 459 -11.73 -17.09 6.85
N SER A 460 -11.11 -17.44 5.72
CA SER A 460 -10.17 -18.56 5.66
C SER A 460 -8.97 -18.39 6.59
N GLU A 461 -8.39 -17.18 6.61
CA GLU A 461 -7.27 -16.84 7.48
C GLU A 461 -7.68 -16.87 8.94
N SER A 462 -8.91 -16.43 9.27
CA SER A 462 -9.52 -16.45 10.60
C SER A 462 -9.60 -17.88 11.14
N TYR A 463 -10.21 -18.81 10.40
CA TYR A 463 -10.31 -20.22 10.84
C TYR A 463 -8.95 -20.94 10.86
N ALA A 464 -7.99 -20.51 10.04
CA ALA A 464 -6.62 -20.99 10.15
C ALA A 464 -5.97 -20.56 11.48
N ILE A 465 -6.19 -19.31 11.95
CA ILE A 465 -5.74 -18.87 13.28
C ILE A 465 -6.36 -19.73 14.39
N VAL A 466 -7.66 -20.01 14.27
CA VAL A 466 -8.37 -20.84 15.26
C VAL A 466 -7.79 -22.24 15.32
N THR A 467 -7.55 -22.86 14.16
CA THR A 467 -6.96 -24.19 14.05
C THR A 467 -5.56 -24.22 14.66
N GLU A 468 -4.73 -23.22 14.37
CA GLU A 468 -3.38 -23.08 14.89
C GLU A 468 -3.37 -22.93 16.42
N ARG A 469 -4.25 -22.08 16.97
CA ARG A 469 -4.40 -21.92 18.43
C ARG A 469 -4.90 -23.20 19.13
N LEU A 470 -5.78 -23.95 18.48
CA LEU A 470 -6.23 -25.26 18.97
C LEU A 470 -5.09 -26.29 18.93
N GLU A 471 -4.27 -26.28 17.87
CA GLU A 471 -3.11 -27.16 17.75
C GLU A 471 -2.01 -26.82 18.76
N ASP A 472 -1.77 -25.54 19.03
CA ASP A 472 -0.85 -25.07 20.07
C ASP A 472 -1.29 -25.53 21.47
N ASP A 473 -2.58 -25.46 21.80
CA ASP A 473 -3.11 -26.04 23.04
C ASP A 473 -2.95 -27.58 23.10
N LEU A 474 -2.82 -28.27 21.96
CA LEU A 474 -2.55 -29.72 21.91
C LEU A 474 -1.06 -30.07 21.98
N GLN A 475 -0.14 -29.11 21.81
CA GLN A 475 1.31 -29.35 21.86
C GLN A 475 1.82 -29.39 23.31
N ILE A 476 1.83 -30.59 23.89
CA ILE A 476 2.39 -30.85 25.22
C ILE A 476 3.81 -31.41 25.07
N LYS A 477 4.77 -30.88 25.83
CA LYS A 477 6.18 -31.33 25.83
C LYS A 477 6.25 -32.84 26.14
N GLU A 478 7.07 -33.60 25.40
CA GLU A 478 7.12 -35.08 25.54
C GLU A 478 7.36 -35.58 26.97
N LYS A 479 8.23 -34.90 27.73
CA LYS A 479 8.48 -35.22 29.14
C LYS A 479 7.22 -35.05 30.00
N GLU A 480 6.51 -33.94 29.84
CA GLU A 480 5.25 -33.68 30.53
C GLU A 480 4.15 -34.65 30.09
N LEU A 481 4.09 -34.99 28.80
CA LEU A 481 3.14 -35.95 28.27
C LEU A 481 3.34 -37.35 28.87
N ALA A 482 4.60 -37.78 29.06
CA ALA A 482 4.91 -39.07 29.71
C ALA A 482 4.48 -39.10 31.18
N GLU A 483 4.76 -38.02 31.92
CA GLU A 483 4.33 -37.87 33.31
C GLU A 483 2.81 -37.81 33.45
N LEU A 484 2.14 -37.02 32.61
CA LEU A 484 0.69 -36.89 32.60
C LEU A 484 0.01 -38.22 32.20
N LYS A 485 0.55 -38.96 31.23
CA LYS A 485 0.06 -40.29 30.89
C LYS A 485 0.14 -41.25 32.08
N HIS A 486 1.25 -41.23 32.83
CA HIS A 486 1.38 -42.01 34.06
C HIS A 486 0.35 -41.60 35.13
N VAL A 487 0.13 -40.29 35.28
CA VAL A 487 -0.88 -39.73 36.20
C VAL A 487 -2.29 -40.19 35.85
N PHE A 488 -2.66 -40.19 34.57
CA PHE A 488 -3.98 -40.65 34.12
C PHE A 488 -4.08 -42.18 34.00
N SER A 489 -3.00 -42.93 34.21
CA SER A 489 -3.02 -44.41 34.25
C SER A 489 -3.02 -45.00 35.66
N SER A 490 -2.88 -44.18 36.72
CA SER A 490 -2.81 -44.64 38.11
C SER A 490 -3.70 -43.79 39.02
N ASP A 491 -4.74 -44.40 39.59
CA ASP A 491 -5.66 -43.74 40.53
C ASP A 491 -4.93 -43.15 41.75
N GLU A 492 -3.87 -43.83 42.22
CA GLU A 492 -3.07 -43.36 43.35
C GLU A 492 -2.24 -42.12 42.98
N ALA A 493 -1.67 -42.10 41.77
CA ALA A 493 -0.95 -40.94 41.25
C ALA A 493 -1.92 -39.77 41.01
N PHE A 494 -3.08 -40.04 40.42
CA PHE A 494 -4.13 -39.06 40.15
C PHE A 494 -4.67 -38.38 41.41
N CYS A 495 -4.78 -39.12 42.53
CA CYS A 495 -5.24 -38.56 43.80
C CYS A 495 -4.25 -37.56 44.41
N LYS A 496 -2.96 -37.65 44.08
CA LYS A 496 -1.89 -36.79 44.62
C LYS A 496 -1.61 -35.54 43.75
N VAL A 497 -2.31 -35.39 42.63
CA VAL A 497 -2.07 -34.27 41.69
C VAL A 497 -2.59 -32.95 42.27
N ASN A 498 -1.78 -31.90 42.13
CA ASN A 498 -2.18 -30.54 42.49
C ASN A 498 -3.29 -30.05 41.54
N LEU A 499 -4.50 -29.82 42.07
CA LEU A 499 -5.66 -29.32 41.30
C LEU A 499 -5.42 -27.94 40.65
N ASN A 500 -4.47 -27.17 41.19
CA ASN A 500 -4.06 -25.89 40.65
C ASN A 500 -2.96 -26.01 39.57
N TYR A 501 -2.49 -27.22 39.24
CA TYR A 501 -1.50 -27.43 38.19
C TYR A 501 -1.98 -26.88 36.84
N ARG A 502 -1.12 -26.11 36.20
CA ARG A 502 -1.33 -25.57 34.85
C ARG A 502 -0.07 -25.75 34.04
N THR A 503 -0.21 -26.02 32.74
CA THR A 503 0.90 -25.93 31.80
C THR A 503 1.22 -24.47 31.48
N GLU A 504 2.32 -24.23 30.76
CA GLU A 504 2.72 -22.91 30.24
C GLU A 504 1.61 -22.28 29.36
N ASN A 505 0.86 -23.09 28.60
CA ASN A 505 -0.27 -22.66 27.77
C ASN A 505 -1.59 -22.50 28.57
N GLY A 506 -1.52 -22.62 29.90
CA GLY A 506 -2.65 -22.41 30.80
C GLY A 506 -3.63 -23.60 30.88
N LEU A 507 -3.27 -24.78 30.36
CA LEU A 507 -4.15 -25.94 30.41
C LEU A 507 -4.31 -26.44 31.85
N SER A 508 -5.56 -26.51 32.32
CA SER A 508 -5.90 -27.18 33.58
C SER A 508 -5.90 -28.70 33.45
N LEU A 509 -5.89 -29.41 34.58
CA LEU A 509 -6.05 -30.87 34.60
C LEU A 509 -7.27 -31.36 33.82
N LEU A 510 -8.36 -30.58 33.78
CA LEU A 510 -9.53 -30.90 32.97
C LEU A 510 -9.26 -30.82 31.45
N HIS A 511 -8.48 -29.83 30.98
CA HIS A 511 -8.04 -29.75 29.59
C HIS A 511 -7.08 -30.91 29.29
N LEU A 512 -6.09 -31.14 30.15
CA LEU A 512 -5.11 -32.22 30.00
C LEU A 512 -5.76 -33.60 30.05
N CYS A 513 -6.86 -33.77 30.79
CA CYS A 513 -7.64 -35.01 30.77
C CYS A 513 -8.20 -35.27 29.38
N CYS A 514 -8.62 -34.23 28.65
CA CYS A 514 -9.10 -34.35 27.28
C CYS A 514 -7.95 -34.61 26.30
N VAL A 515 -6.77 -34.00 26.51
CA VAL A 515 -5.61 -34.09 25.59
C VAL A 515 -4.75 -35.34 25.81
N CYS A 516 -4.50 -35.75 27.05
CA CYS A 516 -3.50 -36.78 27.40
C CYS A 516 -4.05 -38.20 27.59
N GLY A 517 -5.33 -38.45 27.29
CA GLY A 517 -5.93 -39.78 27.42
C GLY A 517 -6.49 -40.06 28.81
N GLY A 518 -7.09 -39.05 29.45
CA GLY A 518 -7.93 -39.28 30.61
C GLY A 518 -9.24 -39.99 30.22
N ASN A 519 -10.08 -40.29 31.21
CA ASN A 519 -11.32 -41.05 31.02
C ASN A 519 -12.48 -40.35 31.74
N LYS A 520 -13.68 -40.92 31.62
CA LYS A 520 -14.89 -40.38 32.26
C LYS A 520 -14.81 -40.31 33.80
N SER A 521 -14.11 -41.23 34.48
CA SER A 521 -13.97 -41.17 35.95
C SER A 521 -13.04 -40.04 36.38
N HIS A 522 -11.97 -39.76 35.63
CA HIS A 522 -11.10 -38.62 35.85
C HIS A 522 -11.85 -37.29 35.73
N ILE A 523 -12.65 -37.10 34.68
CA ILE A 523 -13.46 -35.88 34.48
C ILE A 523 -14.41 -35.67 35.66
N ARG A 524 -15.18 -36.71 36.02
CA ARG A 524 -16.11 -36.65 37.17
C ARG A 524 -15.40 -36.29 38.47
N THR A 525 -14.25 -36.90 38.73
CA THR A 525 -13.47 -36.64 39.95
C THR A 525 -12.94 -35.21 39.99
N LEU A 526 -12.43 -34.68 38.89
CA LEU A 526 -11.93 -33.29 38.82
C LEU A 526 -13.05 -32.28 39.02
N MET A 527 -14.22 -32.52 38.43
CA MET A 527 -15.40 -31.67 38.61
C MET A 527 -15.93 -31.70 40.04
N LEU A 528 -16.02 -32.89 40.67
CA LEU A 528 -16.39 -33.02 42.09
C LEU A 528 -15.39 -32.32 43.03
N LYS A 529 -14.11 -32.30 42.65
CA LYS A 529 -13.06 -31.54 43.35
C LYS A 529 -13.05 -30.04 43.02
N GLY A 530 -14.04 -29.54 42.28
CA GLY A 530 -14.28 -28.11 42.05
C GLY A 530 -13.63 -27.51 40.82
N LEU A 531 -13.06 -28.30 39.90
CA LEU A 531 -12.59 -27.76 38.61
C LEU A 531 -13.78 -27.39 37.72
N ARG A 532 -13.82 -26.12 37.31
CA ARG A 532 -14.89 -25.58 36.47
C ARG A 532 -14.64 -25.94 34.99
N PRO A 533 -15.61 -26.54 34.29
CA PRO A 533 -15.52 -26.78 32.85
C PRO A 533 -15.53 -25.50 32.01
N SER A 534 -16.01 -24.39 32.59
CA SER A 534 -16.06 -23.10 31.91
C SER A 534 -14.72 -22.37 31.79
N ARG A 535 -13.65 -22.94 32.34
CA ARG A 535 -12.33 -22.32 32.33
C ARG A 535 -11.73 -22.38 30.93
N LEU A 536 -11.11 -21.28 30.51
CA LEU A 536 -10.43 -21.16 29.22
C LEU A 536 -8.92 -21.41 29.35
N THR A 537 -8.31 -21.94 28.30
CA THR A 537 -6.85 -21.93 28.04
C THR A 537 -6.38 -20.50 27.75
N ARG A 538 -5.05 -20.29 27.65
CA ARG A 538 -4.48 -18.99 27.23
C ARG A 538 -4.95 -18.61 25.82
N ASN A 539 -5.21 -19.61 24.98
CA ASN A 539 -5.73 -19.44 23.63
C ASN A 539 -7.26 -19.30 23.55
N GLY A 540 -7.96 -19.31 24.69
CA GLY A 540 -9.39 -18.99 24.75
C GLY A 540 -10.31 -20.18 24.50
N PHE A 541 -9.88 -21.42 24.77
CA PHE A 541 -10.70 -22.61 24.57
C PHE A 541 -11.02 -23.32 25.88
N THR A 542 -12.22 -23.91 25.99
CA THR A 542 -12.56 -24.77 27.13
C THR A 542 -12.12 -26.22 26.89
N ALA A 543 -12.20 -27.05 27.93
CA ALA A 543 -12.00 -28.49 27.80
C ALA A 543 -12.97 -29.12 26.77
N LEU A 544 -14.19 -28.59 26.65
CA LEU A 544 -15.18 -29.03 25.67
C LEU A 544 -14.75 -28.71 24.23
N HIS A 545 -14.17 -27.53 23.98
CA HIS A 545 -13.63 -27.18 22.66
C HIS A 545 -12.46 -28.10 22.25
N LEU A 546 -11.52 -28.35 23.17
CA LEU A 546 -10.39 -29.25 22.88
C LEU A 546 -10.84 -30.69 22.64
N ALA A 547 -11.80 -31.19 23.44
CA ALA A 547 -12.39 -32.51 23.23
C ALA A 547 -13.11 -32.60 21.87
N ALA A 548 -13.78 -31.54 21.43
CA ALA A 548 -14.44 -31.47 20.12
C ALA A 548 -13.45 -31.44 18.94
N TYR A 549 -12.22 -30.94 19.14
CA TYR A 549 -11.19 -30.83 18.10
C TYR A 549 -10.34 -32.11 17.93
N LYS A 550 -9.91 -32.69 19.06
CA LYS A 550 -8.75 -33.62 19.16
C LYS A 550 -8.84 -34.91 18.31
N ALA A 551 -9.99 -35.57 18.22
CA ALA A 551 -10.06 -36.88 17.58
C ALA A 551 -9.67 -36.85 16.08
N SER A 552 -9.85 -35.70 15.41
CA SER A 552 -9.48 -35.51 14.00
C SER A 552 -7.97 -35.51 13.75
N VAL A 553 -7.17 -35.05 14.74
CA VAL A 553 -5.70 -34.93 14.64
C VAL A 553 -5.02 -36.30 14.71
N GLN A 554 -5.56 -37.22 15.51
CA GLN A 554 -5.05 -38.59 15.60
C GLN A 554 -5.30 -39.39 14.31
N GLN A 555 -6.48 -39.26 13.70
CA GLN A 555 -6.79 -39.87 12.39
C GLN A 555 -5.90 -39.34 11.25
N LYS A 556 -5.56 -38.04 11.25
CA LYS A 556 -4.63 -37.46 10.24
C LYS A 556 -3.18 -37.94 10.39
N ARG A 557 -2.74 -38.28 11.61
CA ARG A 557 -1.36 -38.77 11.87
C ARG A 557 -1.14 -40.23 11.48
N GLU A 558 -2.18 -41.06 11.50
CA GLU A 558 -2.08 -42.48 11.14
C GLU A 558 -2.35 -42.77 9.64
N GLY A 559 -2.93 -41.83 8.89
CA GLY A 559 -3.40 -42.04 7.51
C GLY A 559 -2.43 -41.69 6.37
N TRP A 560 -1.15 -41.38 6.63
CA TRP A 560 -0.22 -41.04 5.55
C TRP A 560 0.36 -42.32 4.92
N TRP A 561 -0.11 -42.64 3.69
CA TRP A 561 0.39 -43.52 2.59
C TRP A 561 -0.65 -44.58 2.11
N PRO A 562 -0.87 -44.77 0.77
CA PRO A 562 -1.53 -43.87 -0.17
C PRO A 562 -2.80 -44.48 -0.81
N GLY A 563 -3.72 -43.62 -1.30
CA GLY A 563 -4.69 -44.02 -2.33
C GLY A 563 -6.12 -43.47 -2.18
N GLN A 564 -6.31 -42.16 -2.35
CA GLN A 564 -7.42 -41.53 -3.09
C GLN A 564 -7.25 -40.01 -3.02
N GLY A 565 -7.30 -39.36 -4.19
CA GLY A 565 -6.97 -37.95 -4.36
C GLY A 565 -7.98 -37.01 -3.69
N LEU A 566 -7.49 -36.22 -2.74
CA LEU A 566 -8.06 -34.93 -2.36
C LEU A 566 -6.93 -33.92 -2.52
N CYS A 567 -6.97 -33.19 -3.62
CA CYS A 567 -5.97 -32.19 -3.99
C CYS A 567 -5.90 -31.07 -2.94
N ARG A 568 -4.90 -31.13 -2.07
CA ARG A 568 -4.21 -29.91 -1.63
C ARG A 568 -3.30 -29.49 -2.78
N HIS A 569 -3.82 -28.66 -3.69
CA HIS A 569 -2.97 -27.89 -4.59
C HIS A 569 -3.05 -26.40 -4.21
N PRO A 570 -1.93 -25.78 -3.81
CA PRO A 570 -1.67 -24.38 -4.10
C PRO A 570 -1.58 -24.24 -5.63
N GLY A 571 -2.16 -23.18 -6.19
CA GLY A 571 -2.21 -22.97 -7.64
C GLY A 571 -0.84 -23.11 -8.32
N PRO A 572 -0.72 -23.88 -9.41
CA PRO A 572 0.54 -24.05 -10.09
C PRO A 572 0.83 -22.87 -11.03
N ARG A 573 2.02 -22.29 -10.89
CA ARG A 573 2.72 -21.65 -12.02
C ARG A 573 3.12 -22.75 -13.00
N TRP A 574 2.60 -22.70 -14.22
CA TRP A 574 3.24 -23.37 -15.36
C TRP A 574 3.55 -22.33 -16.43
N SER A 575 4.83 -21.95 -16.49
CA SER A 575 5.49 -21.52 -17.71
C SER A 575 5.70 -22.76 -18.58
N LEU A 576 5.05 -22.83 -19.74
CA LEU A 576 5.31 -23.84 -20.75
C LEU A 576 6.33 -23.28 -21.75
N SER A 577 7.52 -23.89 -21.77
CA SER A 577 8.39 -23.92 -22.95
C SER A 577 8.16 -25.25 -23.66
N ILE A 578 7.95 -25.19 -24.96
CA ILE A 578 7.69 -26.30 -25.86
C ILE A 578 9.02 -26.93 -26.29
N THR A 579 9.14 -28.26 -26.21
CA THR A 579 9.70 -29.08 -27.30
C THR A 579 9.29 -30.55 -27.19
N ALA A 580 9.06 -31.13 -28.37
CA ALA A 580 8.38 -32.38 -28.66
C ALA A 580 9.21 -33.66 -28.42
N GLY A 581 8.50 -34.79 -28.25
CA GLY A 581 8.77 -35.97 -29.07
C GLY A 581 8.75 -37.36 -28.40
N ARG A 582 7.77 -38.20 -28.82
CA ARG A 582 7.79 -39.70 -28.91
C ARG A 582 7.88 -40.45 -27.55
N GLY A 583 7.19 -41.55 -27.24
CA GLY A 583 6.72 -42.72 -27.97
C GLY A 583 7.20 -43.98 -27.20
N ALA A 584 6.40 -45.06 -27.16
CA ALA A 584 6.69 -46.43 -26.63
C ALA A 584 6.50 -46.66 -25.10
N GLN A 585 5.50 -47.46 -24.69
CA GLN A 585 5.50 -48.93 -24.44
C GLN A 585 6.21 -49.36 -23.14
N GLY A 586 5.42 -50.05 -22.29
CA GLY A 586 5.74 -51.05 -21.27
C GLY A 586 7.08 -51.02 -20.51
N TRP A 587 7.03 -51.32 -19.21
CA TRP A 587 7.60 -52.54 -18.62
C TRP A 587 7.28 -52.61 -17.12
N CYS A 588 6.88 -53.80 -16.71
CA CYS A 588 6.81 -54.23 -15.31
C CYS A 588 8.24 -54.55 -14.86
N CYS A 589 8.71 -54.00 -13.72
CA CYS A 589 9.86 -54.54 -13.01
C CYS A 589 9.78 -54.21 -11.50
N SER A 590 9.74 -55.31 -10.74
CA SER A 590 9.95 -55.48 -9.32
C SER A 590 11.19 -54.77 -8.77
N LEU A 591 11.08 -54.10 -7.63
CA LEU A 591 12.18 -53.90 -6.66
C LEU A 591 11.59 -53.73 -5.24
N SER A 592 11.87 -54.71 -4.38
CA SER A 592 11.57 -54.68 -2.94
C SER A 592 12.58 -53.79 -2.20
N PRO A 593 12.15 -52.92 -1.26
CA PRO A 593 13.06 -52.28 -0.30
C PRO A 593 13.19 -53.07 1.01
N PRO A 594 14.25 -52.84 1.80
CA PRO A 594 14.74 -53.77 2.82
C PRO A 594 13.96 -53.68 4.14
N ALA A 595 13.91 -54.82 4.83
CA ALA A 595 13.38 -54.96 6.17
C ALA A 595 14.24 -54.22 7.21
N CYS A 596 13.59 -53.39 8.03
CA CYS A 596 14.10 -52.91 9.31
C CYS A 596 13.11 -53.30 10.44
N PRO A 597 13.60 -53.49 11.67
CA PRO A 597 13.09 -54.50 12.60
C PRO A 597 11.80 -54.07 13.30
N ARG A 598 10.89 -55.05 13.44
CA ARG A 598 9.69 -54.96 14.27
C ARG A 598 10.10 -54.74 15.73
N SER A 599 9.68 -53.63 16.31
CA SER A 599 9.45 -53.53 17.75
C SER A 599 7.99 -53.93 18.02
N ASP A 600 7.83 -54.95 18.86
CA ASP A 600 6.55 -55.42 19.36
C ASP A 600 5.91 -54.36 20.27
N VAL A 601 5.08 -53.48 19.70
CA VAL A 601 4.06 -52.74 20.44
C VAL A 601 2.78 -52.87 19.62
N GLY A 602 1.85 -53.72 20.09
CA GLY A 602 0.53 -53.85 19.46
C GLY A 602 -0.24 -52.51 19.48
N PRO A 603 -1.26 -52.34 18.61
CA PRO A 603 -2.05 -51.12 18.57
C PRO A 603 -2.72 -50.89 19.93
N ILE A 604 -2.45 -49.73 20.54
CA ILE A 604 -3.05 -49.29 21.80
C ILE A 604 -4.55 -49.02 21.53
N PRO A 605 -5.49 -49.42 22.39
CA PRO A 605 -6.92 -49.20 22.15
C PRO A 605 -7.23 -47.69 22.11
N LEU A 606 -7.80 -47.22 21.01
CA LEU A 606 -8.38 -45.88 20.90
C LEU A 606 -9.55 -45.78 21.89
N GLN A 607 -9.33 -45.07 23.00
CA GLN A 607 -10.36 -44.76 23.98
C GLN A 607 -11.35 -43.75 23.37
N ASP A 608 -12.65 -43.97 23.56
CA ASP A 608 -13.70 -43.30 22.78
C ASP A 608 -13.83 -41.82 23.17
N ASP A 609 -13.25 -40.90 22.39
CA ASP A 609 -13.31 -39.43 22.62
C ASP A 609 -14.78 -38.92 22.76
N ALA A 610 -15.73 -39.67 22.20
CA ALA A 610 -17.18 -39.50 22.41
C ALA A 610 -17.59 -39.58 23.89
N GLU A 611 -17.01 -40.49 24.66
CA GLU A 611 -17.31 -40.64 26.09
C GLU A 611 -16.80 -39.45 26.91
N LEU A 612 -15.67 -38.84 26.51
CA LEU A 612 -15.12 -37.66 27.17
C LEU A 612 -16.00 -36.43 26.92
N LEU A 613 -16.43 -36.21 25.67
CA LEU A 613 -17.39 -35.16 25.33
C LEU A 613 -18.69 -35.33 26.14
N ALA A 614 -19.27 -36.53 26.14
CA ALA A 614 -20.48 -36.81 26.92
C ALA A 614 -20.24 -36.64 28.43
N ALA A 615 -19.08 -37.00 28.96
CA ALA A 615 -18.75 -36.83 30.37
C ALA A 615 -18.65 -35.35 30.78
N LEU A 616 -18.07 -34.50 29.92
CA LEU A 616 -18.01 -33.05 30.16
C LEU A 616 -19.41 -32.45 30.21
N LEU A 617 -20.28 -32.80 29.24
CA LEU A 617 -21.65 -32.30 29.16
C LEU A 617 -22.49 -32.73 30.37
N HIS A 618 -22.47 -34.02 30.74
CA HIS A 618 -23.14 -34.51 31.96
C HIS A 618 -22.57 -33.88 33.25
N GLY A 619 -21.30 -33.47 33.22
CA GLY A 619 -20.61 -32.81 34.31
C GLY A 619 -20.88 -31.30 34.43
N GLY A 620 -21.80 -30.76 33.62
CA GLY A 620 -22.21 -29.36 33.66
C GLY A 620 -21.33 -28.42 32.83
N ALA A 621 -20.60 -28.93 31.83
CA ALA A 621 -20.02 -28.07 30.81
C ALA A 621 -21.14 -27.39 30.01
N ASP A 622 -21.05 -26.07 29.87
CA ASP A 622 -22.00 -25.31 29.06
C ASP A 622 -21.74 -25.57 27.57
N ILE A 623 -22.72 -26.20 26.91
CA ILE A 623 -22.65 -26.60 25.51
C ILE A 623 -22.65 -25.41 24.55
N GLN A 624 -23.18 -24.27 24.98
CA GLN A 624 -23.23 -23.04 24.18
C GLN A 624 -22.08 -22.09 24.49
N GLN A 625 -21.19 -22.46 25.42
CA GLN A 625 -20.10 -21.60 25.81
C GLN A 625 -19.21 -21.28 24.61
N VAL A 626 -18.99 -19.98 24.40
CA VAL A 626 -18.10 -19.47 23.37
C VAL A 626 -16.66 -19.42 23.86
N GLY A 627 -15.74 -19.82 22.98
CA GLY A 627 -14.30 -19.64 23.10
C GLY A 627 -13.80 -18.50 22.21
N TYR A 628 -12.57 -18.62 21.74
CA TYR A 628 -11.95 -17.68 20.81
C TYR A 628 -12.79 -17.49 19.54
N GLY A 629 -12.95 -16.24 19.09
CA GLY A 629 -13.70 -15.91 17.86
C GLY A 629 -15.22 -16.10 17.98
N ALA A 630 -15.77 -16.12 19.20
CA ALA A 630 -17.17 -16.46 19.47
C ALA A 630 -17.56 -17.87 19.02
N LEU A 631 -16.59 -18.77 18.84
CA LEU A 631 -16.84 -20.14 18.40
C LEU A 631 -17.34 -20.98 19.57
N THR A 632 -18.32 -21.82 19.30
CA THR A 632 -18.79 -22.86 20.23
C THR A 632 -18.07 -24.18 19.96
N ALA A 633 -18.25 -25.16 20.83
CA ALA A 633 -17.74 -26.51 20.59
C ALA A 633 -18.28 -27.13 19.27
N LEU A 634 -19.51 -26.76 18.87
CA LEU A 634 -20.10 -27.20 17.60
C LEU A 634 -19.38 -26.60 16.39
N HIS A 635 -19.02 -25.32 16.45
CA HIS A 635 -18.19 -24.70 15.41
C HIS A 635 -16.83 -25.38 15.30
N VAL A 636 -16.15 -25.60 16.43
CA VAL A 636 -14.82 -26.27 16.45
C VAL A 636 -14.89 -27.70 15.91
N ALA A 637 -15.88 -28.49 16.33
CA ALA A 637 -16.10 -29.83 15.78
C ALA A 637 -16.35 -29.80 14.27
N THR A 638 -17.05 -28.76 13.78
CA THR A 638 -17.35 -28.58 12.37
C THR A 638 -16.12 -28.16 11.56
N ILE A 639 -15.30 -27.22 12.06
CA ILE A 639 -14.00 -26.86 11.45
C ILE A 639 -13.13 -28.11 11.29
N ALA A 640 -13.08 -28.95 12.32
CA ALA A 640 -12.31 -30.20 12.34
C ALA A 640 -12.88 -31.32 11.45
N GLY A 641 -14.13 -31.21 11.00
CA GLY A 641 -14.82 -32.30 10.29
C GLY A 641 -15.19 -33.49 11.18
N HIS A 642 -15.23 -33.30 12.51
CA HIS A 642 -15.46 -34.38 13.48
C HIS A 642 -16.95 -34.71 13.62
N HIS A 643 -17.48 -35.49 12.67
CA HIS A 643 -18.92 -35.81 12.60
C HIS A 643 -19.49 -36.46 13.88
N LYS A 644 -18.74 -37.33 14.58
CA LYS A 644 -19.21 -37.92 15.85
C LYS A 644 -19.36 -36.88 16.97
N ALA A 645 -18.42 -35.94 17.09
CA ALA A 645 -18.53 -34.86 18.06
C ALA A 645 -19.70 -33.93 17.72
N VAL A 646 -19.89 -33.60 16.43
CA VAL A 646 -21.06 -32.85 15.95
C VAL A 646 -22.36 -33.55 16.34
N ASP A 647 -22.49 -34.86 16.10
CA ASP A 647 -23.68 -35.63 16.46
C ASP A 647 -23.96 -35.61 17.97
N ILE A 648 -22.93 -35.83 18.80
CA ILE A 648 -23.08 -35.80 20.27
C ILE A 648 -23.50 -34.40 20.75
N LEU A 649 -22.86 -33.34 20.25
CA LEU A 649 -23.18 -31.97 20.63
C LEU A 649 -24.61 -31.61 20.23
N LEU A 650 -25.06 -31.96 19.03
CA LEU A 650 -26.43 -31.71 18.58
C LEU A 650 -27.46 -32.51 19.41
N GLN A 651 -27.19 -33.78 19.72
CA GLN A 651 -28.06 -34.60 20.58
C GLN A 651 -28.19 -34.05 22.00
N HIS A 652 -27.19 -33.34 22.50
CA HIS A 652 -27.21 -32.69 23.82
C HIS A 652 -27.68 -31.23 23.75
N GLY A 653 -28.25 -30.79 22.63
CA GLY A 653 -28.93 -29.49 22.50
C GLY A 653 -28.06 -28.33 22.04
N ALA A 654 -26.91 -28.58 21.41
CA ALA A 654 -26.13 -27.50 20.76
C ALA A 654 -27.00 -26.79 19.71
N TYR A 655 -26.95 -25.45 19.66
CA TYR A 655 -27.79 -24.70 18.74
C TYR A 655 -27.26 -24.85 17.31
N VAL A 656 -28.02 -25.54 16.46
CA VAL A 656 -27.59 -25.89 15.09
C VAL A 656 -27.32 -24.67 14.21
N ASN A 657 -28.01 -23.55 14.48
CA ASN A 657 -27.89 -22.28 13.76
C ASN A 657 -27.15 -21.21 14.58
N VAL A 658 -26.34 -21.59 15.57
CA VAL A 658 -25.51 -20.61 16.28
C VAL A 658 -24.59 -19.91 15.27
N GLN A 659 -24.39 -18.61 15.43
CA GLN A 659 -23.53 -17.81 14.57
C GLN A 659 -22.25 -17.45 15.32
N ASP A 660 -21.11 -17.51 14.63
CA ASP A 660 -19.84 -17.02 15.15
C ASP A 660 -19.66 -15.51 14.92
N ALA A 661 -18.45 -15.00 15.14
CA ALA A 661 -18.14 -13.58 15.00
C ALA A 661 -18.26 -13.03 13.55
N VAL A 662 -18.31 -13.89 12.53
CA VAL A 662 -18.53 -13.51 11.12
C VAL A 662 -19.92 -13.94 10.63
N PHE A 663 -20.84 -14.18 11.57
CA PHE A 663 -22.21 -14.62 11.33
C PHE A 663 -22.31 -15.98 10.62
N PHE A 664 -21.24 -16.76 10.61
CA PHE A 664 -21.25 -18.10 10.02
C PHE A 664 -21.89 -19.08 10.98
N THR A 665 -22.83 -19.85 10.46
CA THR A 665 -23.35 -21.03 11.16
C THR A 665 -22.44 -22.24 10.95
N PRO A 666 -22.57 -23.30 11.76
CA PRO A 666 -21.90 -24.57 11.49
C PRO A 666 -22.12 -25.07 10.05
N LEU A 667 -23.29 -24.82 9.46
CA LEU A 667 -23.57 -25.22 8.07
C LEU A 667 -22.73 -24.42 7.05
N HIS A 668 -22.48 -23.13 7.29
CA HIS A 668 -21.55 -22.34 6.48
C HIS A 668 -20.14 -22.92 6.53
N ILE A 669 -19.64 -23.23 7.72
CA ILE A 669 -18.30 -23.80 7.91
C ILE A 669 -18.20 -25.18 7.25
N ALA A 670 -19.21 -26.04 7.40
CA ALA A 670 -19.22 -27.36 6.78
C ALA A 670 -19.18 -27.26 5.24
N ALA A 671 -19.95 -26.34 4.66
CA ALA A 671 -19.96 -26.06 3.23
C ALA A 671 -18.64 -25.44 2.74
N TYR A 672 -18.02 -24.56 3.53
CA TYR A 672 -16.73 -23.95 3.21
C TYR A 672 -15.56 -24.94 3.26
N CYS A 673 -15.57 -25.86 4.25
CA CYS A 673 -14.50 -26.82 4.49
C CYS A 673 -14.65 -28.14 3.72
N GLY A 674 -15.81 -28.40 3.12
CA GLY A 674 -16.04 -29.62 2.33
C GLY A 674 -16.45 -30.84 3.16
N HIS A 675 -16.97 -30.65 4.37
CA HIS A 675 -17.30 -31.74 5.29
C HIS A 675 -18.70 -32.32 5.04
N GLN A 676 -18.79 -33.25 4.08
CA GLN A 676 -20.06 -33.82 3.63
C GLN A 676 -20.87 -34.50 4.76
N GLN A 677 -20.25 -35.33 5.61
CA GLN A 677 -20.96 -36.02 6.70
C GLN A 677 -21.46 -35.04 7.76
N VAL A 678 -20.69 -34.00 8.06
CA VAL A 678 -21.09 -32.94 9.00
C VAL A 678 -22.27 -32.14 8.43
N THR A 679 -22.22 -31.79 7.14
CA THR A 679 -23.32 -31.13 6.42
C THR A 679 -24.62 -31.93 6.56
N HIS A 680 -24.58 -33.24 6.27
CA HIS A 680 -25.76 -34.11 6.40
C HIS A 680 -26.31 -34.15 7.84
N LEU A 681 -25.45 -34.23 8.86
CA LEU A 681 -25.87 -34.20 10.26
C LEU A 681 -26.54 -32.87 10.62
N LEU A 682 -25.92 -31.74 10.26
CA LEU A 682 -26.48 -30.41 10.54
C LEU A 682 -27.87 -30.25 9.91
N LEU A 683 -28.05 -30.66 8.64
CA LEU A 683 -29.36 -30.65 7.97
C LEU A 683 -30.39 -31.52 8.69
N LYS A 684 -30.01 -32.74 9.10
CA LYS A 684 -30.88 -33.65 9.87
C LYS A 684 -31.38 -33.03 11.19
N PHE A 685 -30.55 -32.21 11.83
CA PHE A 685 -30.90 -31.49 13.08
C PHE A 685 -31.55 -30.12 12.83
N GLY A 686 -31.97 -29.82 11.60
CA GLY A 686 -32.75 -28.61 11.27
C GLY A 686 -31.89 -27.36 11.06
N ALA A 687 -30.65 -27.52 10.58
CA ALA A 687 -29.86 -26.37 10.13
C ALA A 687 -30.61 -25.58 9.05
N ASP A 688 -30.62 -24.26 9.19
CA ASP A 688 -31.20 -23.36 8.19
C ASP A 688 -30.25 -23.24 6.99
N VAL A 689 -30.68 -23.83 5.87
CA VAL A 689 -29.98 -23.81 4.58
C VAL A 689 -29.86 -22.42 3.97
N ASN A 690 -30.71 -21.49 4.39
CA ASN A 690 -30.75 -20.11 3.88
C ASN A 690 -30.22 -19.08 4.87
N ALA A 691 -29.63 -19.53 5.99
CA ALA A 691 -28.97 -18.63 6.92
C ALA A 691 -27.96 -17.76 6.18
N SER A 692 -27.99 -16.46 6.46
CA SER A 692 -27.08 -15.47 5.87
C SER A 692 -25.88 -15.23 6.78
N GLY A 693 -24.68 -15.26 6.21
CA GLY A 693 -23.47 -14.71 6.80
C GLY A 693 -23.43 -13.18 6.73
N GLU A 694 -22.31 -12.60 7.17
CA GLU A 694 -22.12 -11.14 7.29
C GLU A 694 -22.29 -10.41 5.95
N VAL A 695 -21.84 -11.03 4.86
CA VAL A 695 -21.87 -10.43 3.51
C VAL A 695 -23.04 -10.93 2.65
N GLY A 696 -24.07 -11.49 3.27
CA GLY A 696 -25.21 -12.05 2.54
C GLY A 696 -24.97 -13.46 1.96
N ASP A 697 -23.79 -14.02 2.18
CA ASP A 697 -23.45 -15.34 1.68
C ASP A 697 -24.18 -16.43 2.44
N ARG A 698 -24.43 -17.55 1.76
CA ARG A 698 -25.21 -18.69 2.27
C ARG A 698 -24.38 -19.95 2.09
N PRO A 699 -24.68 -21.06 2.78
CA PRO A 699 -23.95 -22.32 2.62
C PRO A 699 -23.82 -22.77 1.15
N LEU A 700 -24.85 -22.54 0.34
CA LEU A 700 -24.84 -22.86 -1.09
C LEU A 700 -23.85 -22.00 -1.90
N HIS A 701 -23.71 -20.70 -1.58
CA HIS A 701 -22.68 -19.84 -2.17
C HIS A 701 -21.28 -20.37 -1.91
N LEU A 702 -21.02 -20.82 -0.68
CA LEU A 702 -19.72 -21.34 -0.26
C LEU A 702 -19.39 -22.68 -0.92
N ALA A 703 -20.35 -23.60 -0.97
CA ALA A 703 -20.20 -24.88 -1.65
C ALA A 703 -19.96 -24.70 -3.17
N ALA A 704 -20.70 -23.78 -3.80
CA ALA A 704 -20.54 -23.44 -5.22
C ALA A 704 -19.19 -22.79 -5.50
N ALA A 705 -18.71 -21.88 -4.64
CA ALA A 705 -17.41 -21.24 -4.79
C ALA A 705 -16.23 -22.22 -4.64
N LYS A 706 -16.36 -23.22 -3.76
CA LYS A 706 -15.31 -24.22 -3.49
C LYS A 706 -15.35 -25.45 -4.39
N GLY A 707 -16.42 -25.65 -5.16
CA GLY A 707 -16.54 -26.78 -6.08
C GLY A 707 -17.00 -28.07 -5.41
N PHE A 708 -17.65 -28.01 -4.24
CA PHE A 708 -18.11 -29.19 -3.53
C PHE A 708 -19.48 -29.66 -4.03
N LEU A 709 -19.49 -30.41 -5.14
CA LEU A 709 -20.70 -30.91 -5.78
C LEU A 709 -21.60 -31.73 -4.85
N ASN A 710 -21.04 -32.63 -4.04
CA ASN A 710 -21.85 -33.47 -3.14
C ASN A 710 -22.56 -32.66 -2.05
N ILE A 711 -21.91 -31.62 -1.53
CA ILE A 711 -22.53 -30.70 -0.57
C ILE A 711 -23.59 -29.86 -1.27
N THR A 712 -23.30 -29.38 -2.48
CA THR A 712 -24.29 -28.67 -3.31
C THR A 712 -25.53 -29.53 -3.54
N LYS A 713 -25.37 -30.83 -3.82
CA LYS A 713 -26.48 -31.79 -3.92
C LYS A 713 -27.24 -31.92 -2.61
N LEU A 714 -26.57 -32.15 -1.49
CA LEU A 714 -27.21 -32.25 -0.17
C LEU A 714 -28.02 -30.98 0.18
N LEU A 715 -27.46 -29.81 -0.13
CA LEU A 715 -28.12 -28.51 0.08
C LEU A 715 -29.26 -28.26 -0.92
N MET A 716 -29.45 -29.10 -1.94
CA MET A 716 -30.48 -28.95 -2.99
C MET A 716 -31.41 -30.18 -3.08
N GLU A 717 -31.24 -31.19 -2.21
CA GLU A 717 -32.04 -32.42 -2.18
C GLU A 717 -33.50 -32.15 -1.76
N GLU A 718 -34.42 -33.03 -2.17
CA GLU A 718 -35.86 -32.91 -1.87
C GLU A 718 -36.11 -32.77 -0.35
N GLY A 719 -36.72 -31.65 0.04
CA GLY A 719 -36.99 -31.30 1.44
C GLY A 719 -36.07 -30.19 1.98
N SER A 720 -34.93 -29.93 1.34
CA SER A 720 -34.14 -28.73 1.58
C SER A 720 -34.83 -27.53 0.90
N LYS A 721 -35.00 -26.43 1.63
CA LYS A 721 -35.62 -25.20 1.11
C LYS A 721 -34.57 -24.20 0.58
N ALA A 722 -33.42 -24.67 0.13
CA ALA A 722 -32.34 -23.76 -0.26
C ALA A 722 -32.77 -22.90 -1.44
N ASP A 723 -32.60 -21.58 -1.31
CA ASP A 723 -32.85 -20.64 -2.38
C ASP A 723 -31.61 -20.55 -3.26
N VAL A 724 -31.69 -21.19 -4.43
CA VAL A 724 -30.61 -21.25 -5.43
C VAL A 724 -30.39 -19.92 -6.14
N ASN A 725 -31.35 -19.00 -6.06
CA ASN A 725 -31.26 -17.67 -6.65
C ASN A 725 -31.05 -16.59 -5.59
N ALA A 726 -30.78 -16.98 -4.35
CA ALA A 726 -30.57 -16.04 -3.28
C ALA A 726 -29.33 -15.18 -3.56
N GLN A 727 -29.48 -13.87 -3.40
CA GLN A 727 -28.43 -12.89 -3.65
C GLN A 727 -27.64 -12.62 -2.37
N ASP A 728 -26.30 -12.51 -2.48
CA ASP A 728 -25.45 -11.91 -1.45
C ASP A 728 -25.51 -10.37 -1.52
N ASN A 729 -24.72 -9.66 -0.68
CA ASN A 729 -24.77 -8.19 -0.63
C ASN A 729 -24.26 -7.49 -1.91
N GLU A 730 -23.65 -8.23 -2.84
CA GLU A 730 -23.26 -7.74 -4.16
C GLU A 730 -24.14 -8.32 -5.27
N ASP A 731 -25.32 -8.84 -4.93
CA ASP A 731 -26.27 -9.49 -5.83
C ASP A 731 -25.72 -10.76 -6.53
N HIS A 732 -24.65 -11.36 -6.01
CA HIS A 732 -24.18 -12.63 -6.53
C HIS A 732 -25.06 -13.78 -6.03
N VAL A 733 -25.62 -14.54 -6.98
CA VAL A 733 -26.17 -15.88 -6.73
C VAL A 733 -25.08 -16.98 -6.77
N PRO A 734 -25.32 -18.21 -6.26
CA PRO A 734 -24.37 -19.33 -6.29
C PRO A 734 -23.81 -19.65 -7.68
N LEU A 735 -24.63 -19.47 -8.73
CA LEU A 735 -24.23 -19.69 -10.12
C LEU A 735 -23.08 -18.74 -10.54
N HIS A 736 -23.02 -17.51 -10.05
CA HIS A 736 -21.89 -16.61 -10.31
C HIS A 736 -20.57 -17.19 -9.80
N PHE A 737 -20.59 -17.76 -8.59
CA PHE A 737 -19.39 -18.30 -7.95
C PHE A 737 -18.84 -19.53 -8.66
N CYS A 738 -19.69 -20.54 -8.93
CA CYS A 738 -19.21 -21.73 -9.66
C CYS A 738 -18.76 -21.37 -11.09
N SER A 739 -19.37 -20.36 -11.71
CA SER A 739 -18.98 -19.88 -13.03
C SER A 739 -17.62 -19.16 -13.02
N ARG A 740 -17.40 -18.25 -12.07
CA ARG A 740 -16.14 -17.52 -11.87
C ARG A 740 -14.96 -18.46 -11.61
N PHE A 741 -15.16 -19.46 -10.74
CA PHE A 741 -14.08 -20.36 -10.34
C PHE A 741 -13.87 -21.55 -11.28
N GLY A 742 -14.83 -21.86 -12.16
CA GLY A 742 -14.70 -22.90 -13.18
C GLY A 742 -15.26 -24.26 -12.79
N HIS A 743 -16.20 -24.31 -11.84
CA HIS A 743 -16.78 -25.54 -11.31
C HIS A 743 -17.94 -26.01 -12.19
N HIS A 744 -17.59 -26.47 -13.39
CA HIS A 744 -18.55 -26.82 -14.44
C HIS A 744 -19.53 -27.94 -14.01
N ASP A 745 -19.09 -28.96 -13.25
CA ASP A 745 -20.00 -29.98 -12.71
C ASP A 745 -21.14 -29.41 -11.85
N ILE A 746 -20.88 -28.31 -11.12
CA ILE A 746 -21.90 -27.61 -10.32
C ILE A 746 -22.79 -26.77 -11.24
N VAL A 747 -22.22 -26.06 -12.21
CA VAL A 747 -23.00 -25.30 -13.21
C VAL A 747 -23.99 -26.21 -13.91
N LYS A 748 -23.52 -27.37 -14.39
CA LYS A 748 -24.36 -28.40 -15.01
C LYS A 748 -25.44 -28.93 -14.07
N PHE A 749 -25.13 -29.14 -12.78
CA PHE A 749 -26.10 -29.60 -11.80
C PHE A 749 -27.17 -28.54 -11.50
N LEU A 750 -26.78 -27.28 -11.28
CA LEU A 750 -27.71 -26.19 -10.99
C LEU A 750 -28.61 -25.85 -12.19
N LEU A 751 -28.05 -25.85 -13.40
CA LEU A 751 -28.81 -25.53 -14.62
C LEU A 751 -29.65 -26.71 -15.18
N GLN A 752 -29.73 -27.84 -14.47
CA GLN A 752 -30.68 -28.88 -14.79
C GLN A 752 -32.12 -28.44 -14.49
N SER A 753 -33.08 -28.96 -15.28
CA SER A 753 -34.46 -28.48 -15.41
C SER A 753 -35.33 -28.57 -14.14
N SER A 754 -34.80 -29.02 -13.01
CA SER A 754 -35.54 -29.22 -11.75
C SER A 754 -35.43 -28.06 -10.75
N PHE A 755 -34.52 -27.10 -10.92
CA PHE A 755 -34.14 -26.15 -9.84
C PHE A 755 -34.56 -24.67 -10.02
N GLU A 756 -35.40 -24.30 -11.01
CA GLU A 756 -35.85 -22.90 -11.23
C GLU A 756 -34.71 -21.84 -11.17
N VAL A 757 -33.49 -22.19 -11.60
CA VAL A 757 -32.33 -21.28 -11.56
C VAL A 757 -32.48 -20.16 -12.59
N GLN A 758 -32.01 -18.96 -12.24
CA GLN A 758 -31.95 -17.80 -13.13
C GLN A 758 -30.54 -17.64 -13.75
N PRO A 759 -30.27 -18.20 -14.94
CA PRO A 759 -28.94 -18.18 -15.57
C PRO A 759 -28.50 -16.79 -16.05
N HIS A 760 -29.45 -15.89 -16.28
CA HIS A 760 -29.21 -14.56 -16.86
C HIS A 760 -29.35 -13.42 -15.84
N VAL A 761 -29.37 -13.77 -14.54
CA VAL A 761 -29.33 -12.80 -13.43
C VAL A 761 -28.03 -12.01 -13.50
N VAL A 762 -28.09 -10.76 -13.05
CA VAL A 762 -26.94 -9.85 -12.96
C VAL A 762 -26.65 -9.53 -11.51
N ASN A 763 -25.37 -9.33 -11.21
CA ASN A 763 -24.93 -8.74 -9.94
C ASN A 763 -24.99 -7.20 -9.99
N ILE A 764 -24.51 -6.51 -8.95
CA ILE A 764 -24.50 -5.04 -8.89
C ILE A 764 -23.67 -4.38 -10.01
N TYR A 765 -22.72 -5.11 -10.59
CA TYR A 765 -21.87 -4.65 -11.71
C TYR A 765 -22.55 -4.87 -13.07
N GLY A 766 -23.76 -5.45 -13.09
CA GLY A 766 -24.40 -5.87 -14.33
C GLY A 766 -23.79 -7.14 -14.93
N ASP A 767 -22.88 -7.82 -14.23
CA ASP A 767 -22.27 -9.06 -14.70
C ASP A 767 -23.22 -10.22 -14.51
N THR A 768 -23.43 -11.00 -15.57
CA THR A 768 -24.07 -12.32 -15.48
C THR A 768 -23.04 -13.39 -15.10
N PRO A 769 -23.45 -14.62 -14.71
CA PRO A 769 -22.51 -15.74 -14.52
C PRO A 769 -21.59 -15.99 -15.74
N LEU A 770 -22.11 -15.76 -16.95
CA LEU A 770 -21.36 -15.85 -18.20
C LEU A 770 -20.21 -14.82 -18.30
N HIS A 771 -20.42 -13.57 -17.88
CA HIS A 771 -19.38 -12.52 -17.85
C HIS A 771 -18.22 -12.94 -16.95
N LEU A 772 -18.53 -13.40 -15.73
CA LEU A 772 -17.51 -13.85 -14.77
C LEU A 772 -16.72 -15.07 -15.26
N ALA A 773 -17.36 -16.00 -15.96
CA ALA A 773 -16.69 -17.12 -16.61
C ALA A 773 -15.75 -16.64 -17.73
N CYS A 774 -16.18 -15.66 -18.53
CA CYS A 774 -15.40 -15.07 -19.61
C CYS A 774 -14.15 -14.31 -19.11
N TYR A 775 -14.31 -13.42 -18.11
CA TYR A 775 -13.18 -12.73 -17.47
C TYR A 775 -12.11 -13.70 -16.94
N ASN A 776 -12.53 -14.90 -16.54
CA ASN A 776 -11.67 -15.91 -15.95
C ASN A 776 -11.23 -17.01 -16.92
N GLY A 777 -11.56 -16.90 -18.21
CA GLY A 777 -11.16 -17.85 -19.24
C GLY A 777 -11.70 -19.27 -19.02
N LYS A 778 -12.82 -19.42 -18.31
CA LYS A 778 -13.41 -20.71 -17.91
C LYS A 778 -14.18 -21.33 -19.07
N PHE A 779 -13.44 -21.83 -20.06
CA PHE A 779 -14.00 -22.31 -21.33
C PHE A 779 -15.12 -23.35 -21.19
N GLU A 780 -14.92 -24.39 -20.39
CA GLU A 780 -15.94 -25.45 -20.22
C GLU A 780 -17.22 -24.92 -19.56
N VAL A 781 -17.10 -24.02 -18.58
CA VAL A 781 -18.25 -23.35 -17.95
C VAL A 781 -19.01 -22.50 -18.97
N VAL A 782 -18.31 -21.69 -19.77
CA VAL A 782 -18.94 -20.84 -20.79
C VAL A 782 -19.74 -21.70 -21.77
N LYS A 783 -19.15 -22.80 -22.23
CA LYS A 783 -19.81 -23.76 -23.12
C LYS A 783 -21.05 -24.37 -22.46
N GLU A 784 -20.96 -24.81 -21.20
CA GLU A 784 -22.09 -25.39 -20.48
C GLU A 784 -23.22 -24.38 -20.24
N ILE A 785 -22.91 -23.15 -19.81
CA ILE A 785 -23.93 -22.10 -19.61
C ILE A 785 -24.67 -21.82 -20.91
N ILE A 786 -23.95 -21.62 -22.03
CA ILE A 786 -24.59 -21.32 -23.33
C ILE A 786 -25.43 -22.52 -23.81
N GLN A 787 -24.95 -23.74 -23.63
CA GLN A 787 -25.69 -24.95 -24.03
C GLN A 787 -26.96 -25.18 -23.21
N LEU A 788 -26.94 -24.87 -21.90
CA LEU A 788 -28.04 -25.17 -20.99
C LEU A 788 -29.03 -24.02 -20.83
N SER A 789 -28.58 -22.77 -20.97
CA SER A 789 -29.41 -21.56 -20.80
C SER A 789 -29.66 -20.77 -22.08
N GLY A 790 -29.02 -21.13 -23.19
CA GLY A 790 -29.13 -20.40 -24.46
C GLY A 790 -28.22 -19.18 -24.54
N THR A 791 -28.51 -18.29 -25.50
CA THR A 791 -27.61 -17.22 -25.93
C THR A 791 -27.97 -15.83 -25.40
N GLU A 792 -28.98 -15.69 -24.53
CA GLU A 792 -29.47 -14.39 -24.06
C GLU A 792 -28.35 -13.53 -23.43
N SER A 793 -27.57 -14.12 -22.51
CA SER A 793 -26.47 -13.43 -21.82
C SER A 793 -25.32 -12.98 -22.74
N LEU A 794 -25.20 -13.48 -23.97
CA LEU A 794 -24.11 -13.09 -24.88
C LEU A 794 -24.22 -11.63 -25.33
N THR A 795 -25.41 -11.07 -25.30
CA THR A 795 -25.71 -9.70 -25.75
C THR A 795 -25.97 -8.72 -24.60
N LYS A 796 -25.98 -9.21 -23.35
CA LYS A 796 -26.13 -8.34 -22.18
C LYS A 796 -24.83 -7.59 -21.94
N GLU A 797 -24.95 -6.31 -21.64
CA GLU A 797 -23.82 -5.45 -21.27
C GLU A 797 -23.86 -5.13 -19.78
N ASN A 798 -22.70 -5.22 -19.13
CA ASN A 798 -22.50 -4.80 -17.76
C ASN A 798 -22.33 -3.27 -17.64
N ILE A 799 -22.05 -2.75 -16.44
CA ILE A 799 -21.88 -1.30 -16.22
C ILE A 799 -20.66 -0.71 -16.96
N PHE A 800 -19.70 -1.56 -17.33
CA PHE A 800 -18.51 -1.19 -18.09
C PHE A 800 -18.74 -1.24 -19.60
N SER A 801 -20.00 -1.35 -20.05
CA SER A 801 -20.32 -1.47 -21.46
C SER A 801 -19.72 -2.74 -22.11
N GLU A 802 -19.39 -3.75 -21.30
CA GLU A 802 -18.81 -5.00 -21.76
C GLU A 802 -19.87 -6.08 -21.88
N THR A 803 -19.83 -6.83 -22.99
CA THR A 803 -20.54 -8.10 -23.17
C THR A 803 -19.63 -9.27 -22.82
N ALA A 804 -20.17 -10.50 -22.81
CA ALA A 804 -19.36 -11.71 -22.61
C ALA A 804 -18.15 -11.82 -23.56
N PHE A 805 -18.26 -11.28 -24.79
CA PHE A 805 -17.14 -11.20 -25.74
C PHE A 805 -16.07 -10.19 -25.30
N HIS A 806 -16.49 -8.97 -24.93
CA HIS A 806 -15.60 -7.95 -24.38
C HIS A 806 -14.86 -8.47 -23.13
N SER A 807 -15.57 -9.07 -22.18
CA SER A 807 -14.99 -9.61 -20.95
C SER A 807 -13.94 -10.71 -21.21
N ALA A 808 -14.12 -11.52 -22.26
CA ALA A 808 -13.11 -12.50 -22.68
C ALA A 808 -11.86 -11.82 -23.27
N CYS A 809 -12.03 -10.68 -23.96
CA CYS A 809 -10.94 -9.89 -24.54
C CYS A 809 -10.18 -9.05 -23.51
N THR A 810 -10.85 -8.51 -22.49
CA THR A 810 -10.27 -7.65 -21.43
C THR A 810 -9.08 -8.32 -20.72
N TYR A 811 -9.21 -9.59 -20.33
CA TYR A 811 -8.10 -10.34 -19.72
C TYR A 811 -7.33 -11.25 -20.69
N GLY A 812 -7.87 -11.54 -21.87
CA GLY A 812 -7.18 -12.31 -22.91
C GLY A 812 -6.68 -13.70 -22.48
N LYS A 813 -7.28 -14.30 -21.45
CA LYS A 813 -6.77 -15.54 -20.81
C LYS A 813 -6.85 -16.78 -21.70
N ASN A 814 -7.81 -16.83 -22.63
CA ASN A 814 -8.07 -18.01 -23.45
C ASN A 814 -8.58 -17.62 -24.85
N ILE A 815 -7.76 -17.82 -25.90
CA ILE A 815 -8.13 -17.51 -27.29
C ILE A 815 -9.19 -18.48 -27.83
N GLU A 816 -9.16 -19.76 -27.42
CA GLU A 816 -10.19 -20.73 -27.84
C GLU A 816 -11.57 -20.37 -27.31
N LEU A 817 -11.64 -19.76 -26.12
CA LEU A 817 -12.87 -19.18 -25.61
C LEU A 817 -13.36 -18.02 -26.49
N VAL A 818 -12.48 -17.07 -26.85
CA VAL A 818 -12.84 -15.95 -27.74
C VAL A 818 -13.34 -16.49 -29.08
N LYS A 819 -12.66 -17.49 -29.64
CA LYS A 819 -13.06 -18.16 -30.88
C LYS A 819 -14.45 -18.80 -30.75
N PHE A 820 -14.70 -19.55 -29.68
CA PHE A 820 -16.00 -20.18 -29.45
C PHE A 820 -17.14 -19.17 -29.28
N LEU A 821 -16.87 -18.02 -28.65
CA LEU A 821 -17.84 -16.92 -28.55
C LEU A 821 -18.15 -16.34 -29.92
N LEU A 822 -17.13 -16.15 -30.77
CA LEU A 822 -17.30 -15.68 -32.16
C LEU A 822 -18.03 -16.71 -33.05
N ASP A 823 -17.93 -18.01 -32.75
CA ASP A 823 -18.70 -19.06 -33.42
C ASP A 823 -20.21 -19.01 -33.05
N GLN A 824 -20.60 -18.23 -32.04
CA GLN A 824 -22.02 -18.02 -31.73
C GLN A 824 -22.61 -16.96 -32.68
N ASN A 825 -23.65 -17.32 -33.43
CA ASN A 825 -24.29 -16.46 -34.45
C ASN A 825 -24.72 -15.05 -33.96
N VAL A 826 -24.86 -14.84 -32.65
CA VAL A 826 -25.28 -13.56 -32.06
C VAL A 826 -24.12 -12.62 -31.71
N VAL A 827 -22.87 -13.11 -31.74
CA VAL A 827 -21.69 -12.33 -31.36
C VAL A 827 -20.99 -11.81 -32.62
N SER A 828 -20.73 -10.51 -32.65
CA SER A 828 -19.94 -9.86 -33.71
C SER A 828 -18.54 -9.50 -33.19
N ILE A 829 -17.50 -9.78 -33.97
CA ILE A 829 -16.12 -9.38 -33.65
C ILE A 829 -15.96 -7.86 -33.52
N ASN A 830 -16.84 -7.11 -34.19
CA ASN A 830 -16.88 -5.65 -34.21
C ASN A 830 -18.06 -5.10 -33.40
N HIS A 831 -18.61 -5.89 -32.48
CA HIS A 831 -19.64 -5.39 -31.57
C HIS A 831 -19.07 -4.22 -30.75
N GLN A 832 -19.79 -3.09 -30.76
CA GLN A 832 -19.46 -1.90 -29.98
C GLN A 832 -20.42 -1.85 -28.79
N GLY A 833 -19.89 -1.73 -27.57
CA GLY A 833 -20.72 -1.44 -26.41
C GLY A 833 -21.33 -0.04 -26.45
N ARG A 834 -22.12 0.33 -25.43
CA ARG A 834 -22.63 1.70 -25.17
C ARG A 834 -21.62 2.84 -25.36
N ASP A 835 -20.35 2.65 -25.00
CA ASP A 835 -19.29 3.67 -25.14
C ASP A 835 -18.52 3.57 -26.47
N GLY A 836 -18.89 2.65 -27.36
CA GLY A 836 -18.28 2.48 -28.68
C GLY A 836 -17.04 1.57 -28.71
N HIS A 837 -16.52 1.10 -27.59
CA HIS A 837 -15.35 0.23 -27.60
C HIS A 837 -15.69 -1.18 -28.11
N THR A 838 -14.71 -1.85 -28.71
CA THR A 838 -14.82 -3.21 -29.24
C THR A 838 -13.90 -4.17 -28.49
N GLY A 839 -14.04 -5.48 -28.70
CA GLY A 839 -13.08 -6.47 -28.15
C GLY A 839 -11.62 -6.20 -28.56
N LEU A 840 -11.39 -5.58 -29.73
CA LEU A 840 -10.06 -5.14 -30.17
C LEU A 840 -9.53 -3.99 -29.30
N HIS A 841 -10.38 -3.04 -28.92
CA HIS A 841 -10.03 -1.98 -27.97
C HIS A 841 -9.60 -2.56 -26.61
N CYS A 842 -10.37 -3.49 -26.05
CA CYS A 842 -10.03 -4.18 -24.80
C CYS A 842 -8.65 -4.87 -24.89
N ALA A 843 -8.42 -5.63 -25.97
CA ALA A 843 -7.16 -6.35 -26.19
C ALA A 843 -5.96 -5.39 -26.35
N CYS A 844 -6.15 -4.25 -27.04
CA CYS A 844 -5.13 -3.22 -27.20
C CYS A 844 -4.83 -2.49 -25.89
N TYR A 845 -5.84 -2.11 -25.11
CA TYR A 845 -5.68 -1.43 -23.82
C TYR A 845 -4.88 -2.28 -22.83
N HIS A 846 -5.19 -3.58 -22.75
CA HIS A 846 -4.56 -4.51 -21.81
C HIS A 846 -3.29 -5.19 -22.33
N GLY A 847 -2.83 -4.87 -23.54
CA GLY A 847 -1.53 -5.34 -24.05
C GLY A 847 -1.51 -6.78 -24.58
N HIS A 848 -2.66 -7.36 -24.94
CA HIS A 848 -2.77 -8.76 -25.36
C HIS A 848 -2.40 -8.98 -26.83
N ILE A 849 -1.13 -8.79 -27.20
CA ILE A 849 -0.68 -8.79 -28.62
C ILE A 849 -1.11 -10.02 -29.43
N ARG A 850 -1.09 -11.23 -28.83
CA ARG A 850 -1.54 -12.45 -29.52
C ARG A 850 -3.03 -12.46 -29.81
N LEU A 851 -3.82 -11.90 -28.89
CA LEU A 851 -5.26 -11.76 -29.09
C LEU A 851 -5.56 -10.63 -30.09
N VAL A 852 -4.83 -9.51 -30.04
CA VAL A 852 -4.92 -8.44 -31.05
C VAL A 852 -4.68 -9.01 -32.45
N GLN A 853 -3.59 -9.76 -32.64
CA GLN A 853 -3.30 -10.42 -33.91
C GLN A 853 -4.44 -11.35 -34.34
N PHE A 854 -4.91 -12.21 -33.44
CA PHE A 854 -6.03 -13.12 -33.71
C PHE A 854 -7.29 -12.35 -34.13
N LEU A 855 -7.66 -11.28 -33.43
CA LEU A 855 -8.85 -10.49 -33.74
C LEU A 855 -8.72 -9.83 -35.12
N LEU A 856 -7.56 -9.26 -35.44
CA LEU A 856 -7.30 -8.66 -36.75
C LEU A 856 -7.39 -9.70 -37.88
N ASP A 857 -6.77 -10.87 -37.69
CA ASP A 857 -6.79 -11.98 -38.65
C ASP A 857 -8.19 -12.55 -38.88
N ASN A 858 -9.11 -12.35 -37.93
CA ASN A 858 -10.51 -12.75 -38.03
C ASN A 858 -11.46 -11.59 -38.37
N GLY A 859 -10.93 -10.46 -38.86
CA GLY A 859 -11.74 -9.38 -39.44
C GLY A 859 -12.17 -8.27 -38.48
N ALA A 860 -11.51 -8.14 -37.33
CA ALA A 860 -11.72 -6.96 -36.48
C ALA A 860 -11.37 -5.67 -37.23
N ASP A 861 -12.18 -4.63 -37.04
CA ASP A 861 -11.98 -3.32 -37.63
C ASP A 861 -11.27 -2.40 -36.62
N MET A 862 -10.06 -2.01 -36.98
CA MET A 862 -9.19 -1.14 -36.19
C MET A 862 -9.54 0.35 -36.30
N ASN A 863 -10.47 0.71 -37.19
CA ASN A 863 -10.90 2.08 -37.42
C ASN A 863 -12.16 2.44 -36.64
N LEU A 864 -12.80 1.47 -35.98
CA LEU A 864 -13.91 1.74 -35.07
C LEU A 864 -13.40 2.58 -33.90
N VAL A 865 -14.28 3.45 -33.40
CA VAL A 865 -13.95 4.44 -32.39
C VAL A 865 -14.78 4.25 -31.13
N ALA A 866 -14.14 4.42 -29.98
CA ALA A 866 -14.76 4.52 -28.67
C ALA A 866 -14.81 5.98 -28.21
N CYS A 867 -15.81 6.32 -27.41
CA CYS A 867 -15.90 7.60 -26.70
C CYS A 867 -15.30 7.43 -25.31
N ASP A 868 -14.37 8.31 -24.92
CA ASP A 868 -13.84 8.33 -23.55
C ASP A 868 -14.88 8.95 -22.59
N PRO A 869 -15.45 8.19 -21.63
CA PRO A 869 -16.47 8.69 -20.71
C PRO A 869 -15.91 9.68 -19.67
N SER A 870 -14.58 9.85 -19.56
CA SER A 870 -13.94 10.74 -18.58
C SER A 870 -13.86 12.22 -19.01
N ARG A 871 -14.22 12.54 -20.27
CA ARG A 871 -14.15 13.91 -20.80
C ARG A 871 -15.53 14.58 -20.85
N SER A 872 -15.70 15.63 -20.04
CA SER A 872 -16.91 16.47 -19.96
C SER A 872 -16.90 17.68 -20.90
N SER A 873 -15.94 17.76 -21.83
CA SER A 873 -15.95 18.75 -22.90
C SER A 873 -16.92 18.30 -23.99
N GLY A 874 -17.83 19.17 -24.42
CA GLY A 874 -18.89 18.87 -25.39
C GLY A 874 -18.46 18.45 -26.82
N GLU A 875 -17.19 18.12 -27.04
CA GLU A 875 -16.68 17.47 -28.25
C GLU A 875 -16.37 16.00 -27.90
N LYS A 876 -17.07 15.06 -28.53
CA LYS A 876 -16.78 13.63 -28.38
C LYS A 876 -15.46 13.33 -29.08
N ASP A 877 -14.38 13.23 -28.32
CA ASP A 877 -13.10 12.76 -28.84
C ASP A 877 -13.20 11.26 -29.13
N GLU A 878 -13.46 10.93 -30.39
CA GLU A 878 -13.48 9.56 -30.91
C GLU A 878 -12.06 8.97 -30.90
N GLN A 879 -11.87 7.83 -30.23
CA GLN A 879 -10.56 7.19 -30.08
C GLN A 879 -10.53 5.80 -30.70
N THR A 880 -9.50 5.51 -31.50
CA THR A 880 -9.27 4.18 -32.08
C THR A 880 -8.45 3.28 -31.15
N CYS A 881 -8.47 1.96 -31.38
CA CYS A 881 -7.67 1.01 -30.62
C CYS A 881 -6.14 1.27 -30.73
N LEU A 882 -5.68 1.90 -31.82
CA LEU A 882 -4.31 2.34 -32.00
C LEU A 882 -3.93 3.43 -30.98
N MET A 883 -4.84 4.35 -30.69
CA MET A 883 -4.63 5.42 -29.71
C MET A 883 -4.52 4.83 -28.30
N TRP A 884 -5.40 3.89 -27.93
CA TRP A 884 -5.33 3.19 -26.63
C TRP A 884 -4.03 2.38 -26.48
N ALA A 885 -3.59 1.67 -27.51
CA ALA A 885 -2.31 0.97 -27.50
C ALA A 885 -1.11 1.92 -27.35
N TYR A 886 -1.17 3.09 -27.99
CA TYR A 886 -0.15 4.13 -27.89
C TYR A 886 -0.09 4.76 -26.49
N GLU A 887 -1.25 5.15 -25.94
CA GLU A 887 -1.36 5.75 -24.59
C GLU A 887 -0.90 4.81 -23.48
N LYS A 888 -1.14 3.50 -23.64
CA LYS A 888 -0.68 2.48 -22.69
C LYS A 888 0.76 2.02 -22.92
N GLY A 889 1.44 2.56 -23.94
CA GLY A 889 2.86 2.28 -24.21
C GLY A 889 3.12 0.90 -24.83
N HIS A 890 2.13 0.29 -25.48
CA HIS A 890 2.25 -1.02 -26.11
C HIS A 890 2.87 -0.92 -27.52
N ASP A 891 4.14 -0.52 -27.60
CA ASP A 891 4.86 -0.23 -28.87
C ASP A 891 4.77 -1.37 -29.91
N ALA A 892 4.79 -2.62 -29.47
CA ALA A 892 4.67 -3.79 -30.35
C ALA A 892 3.27 -3.90 -30.98
N ILE A 893 2.23 -3.56 -30.22
CA ILE A 893 0.85 -3.51 -30.72
C ILE A 893 0.67 -2.31 -31.65
N VAL A 894 1.23 -1.14 -31.31
CA VAL A 894 1.23 0.04 -32.19
C VAL A 894 1.89 -0.29 -33.54
N THR A 895 3.05 -0.95 -33.50
CA THR A 895 3.76 -1.38 -34.70
C THR A 895 2.94 -2.37 -35.51
N LEU A 896 2.33 -3.35 -34.85
CA LEU A 896 1.43 -4.31 -35.47
C LEU A 896 0.28 -3.59 -36.18
N LEU A 897 -0.47 -2.75 -35.48
CA LEU A 897 -1.63 -2.03 -36.02
C LEU A 897 -1.26 -1.11 -37.19
N LYS A 898 -0.11 -0.42 -37.13
CA LYS A 898 0.35 0.45 -38.23
C LYS A 898 0.70 -0.31 -39.51
N HIS A 899 1.23 -1.53 -39.39
CA HIS A 899 1.74 -2.31 -40.53
C HIS A 899 0.86 -3.52 -40.86
N TYR A 900 -0.25 -3.69 -40.16
CA TYR A 900 -1.15 -4.81 -40.38
C TYR A 900 -1.75 -4.72 -41.78
N LYS A 901 -1.61 -5.79 -42.55
CA LYS A 901 -2.26 -5.97 -43.85
C LYS A 901 -3.14 -7.20 -43.76
N ARG A 902 -4.41 -7.06 -44.12
CA ARG A 902 -5.30 -8.21 -44.22
C ARG A 902 -4.77 -9.17 -45.28
N PRO A 903 -4.70 -10.49 -45.01
CA PRO A 903 -4.17 -11.46 -45.97
C PRO A 903 -4.93 -11.56 -47.32
N GLN A 904 -6.10 -10.92 -47.45
CA GLN A 904 -6.98 -11.01 -48.63
C GLN A 904 -7.13 -9.69 -49.43
N ASP A 905 -6.50 -8.59 -49.00
CA ASP A 905 -6.53 -7.32 -49.72
C ASP A 905 -5.23 -7.11 -50.53
N ASP A 906 -5.30 -7.26 -51.86
CA ASP A 906 -4.22 -6.87 -52.80
C ASP A 906 -4.16 -5.33 -53.03
N SER A 907 -5.07 -4.59 -52.40
CA SER A 907 -5.01 -3.13 -52.26
C SER A 907 -4.37 -2.81 -50.92
N PRO A 908 -3.40 -1.89 -50.81
CA PRO A 908 -3.11 -1.29 -49.51
C PRO A 908 -4.44 -0.75 -48.98
N CYS A 909 -4.89 -1.20 -47.80
CA CYS A 909 -5.99 -0.53 -47.13
C CYS A 909 -5.55 0.92 -46.97
N ASN A 910 -6.23 1.76 -47.73
CA ASN A 910 -5.79 3.08 -48.13
C ASN A 910 -5.38 3.93 -46.94
N GLU A 911 -4.38 4.76 -47.22
CA GLU A 911 -4.24 6.11 -46.71
C GLU A 911 -4.88 6.29 -45.34
N TYR A 912 -4.06 6.15 -44.29
CA TYR A 912 -4.28 6.94 -43.09
C TYR A 912 -4.50 8.38 -43.58
N SER A 913 -5.77 8.75 -43.72
CA SER A 913 -6.17 10.13 -43.83
C SER A 913 -5.69 10.70 -42.52
N GLN A 914 -4.54 11.37 -42.57
CA GLN A 914 -3.92 12.04 -41.45
C GLN A 914 -5.03 12.73 -40.65
N PRO A 915 -5.38 12.27 -39.44
CA PRO A 915 -6.32 13.00 -38.62
C PRO A 915 -5.51 14.18 -38.07
N GLY A 916 -5.61 15.32 -38.77
CA GLY A 916 -4.91 16.57 -38.46
C GLY A 916 -3.58 16.70 -39.20
N GLY A 917 -3.56 17.56 -40.23
CA GLY A 917 -2.48 17.67 -41.21
C GLY A 917 -1.06 17.80 -40.64
N GLU A 918 -0.10 17.22 -41.36
CA GLU A 918 1.32 17.56 -41.21
C GLU A 918 1.46 19.08 -41.08
N LYS A 919 1.93 19.53 -39.92
CA LYS A 919 2.10 20.96 -39.64
C LYS A 919 3.07 21.57 -40.65
N ALA A 920 2.70 22.74 -41.18
CA ALA A 920 3.51 23.51 -42.13
C ALA A 920 4.98 23.66 -41.69
N ASP A 921 5.23 23.76 -40.37
CA ASP A 921 6.56 23.93 -39.80
C ASP A 921 7.47 22.70 -39.99
N VAL A 922 6.93 21.48 -39.96
CA VAL A 922 7.71 20.25 -40.23
C VAL A 922 8.09 20.19 -41.70
N LEU A 923 7.17 20.56 -42.60
CA LEU A 923 7.40 20.61 -44.04
C LEU A 923 8.45 21.68 -44.41
N LEU A 924 8.35 22.88 -43.81
CA LEU A 924 9.32 23.96 -43.96
C LEU A 924 10.70 23.57 -43.45
N LEU A 925 10.76 22.91 -42.27
CA LEU A 925 12.02 22.43 -41.72
C LEU A 925 12.65 21.35 -42.60
N ARG A 926 11.87 20.39 -43.09
CA ARG A 926 12.32 19.32 -44.00
C ARG A 926 12.86 19.91 -45.31
N ALA A 927 12.23 20.95 -45.85
CA ALA A 927 12.71 21.64 -47.04
C ALA A 927 13.94 22.53 -46.80
N GLY A 928 14.06 23.14 -45.61
CA GLY A 928 15.11 24.09 -45.26
C GLY A 928 16.37 23.48 -44.65
N LEU A 929 16.30 22.26 -44.10
CA LEU A 929 17.44 21.59 -43.50
C LEU A 929 18.40 21.07 -44.60
N PRO A 930 19.72 21.30 -44.50
CA PRO A 930 20.66 20.73 -45.47
C PRO A 930 20.57 19.19 -45.55
N SER A 931 20.68 18.64 -46.76
CA SER A 931 20.47 17.20 -47.01
C SER A 931 21.38 16.28 -46.20
N HIS A 932 22.58 16.73 -45.81
CA HIS A 932 23.51 15.93 -45.01
C HIS A 932 23.05 15.72 -43.56
N PHE A 933 22.16 16.56 -43.03
CA PHE A 933 21.55 16.42 -41.70
C PHE A 933 20.27 15.58 -41.68
N HIS A 934 19.78 15.15 -42.85
CA HIS A 934 18.64 14.23 -42.92
C HIS A 934 19.08 12.81 -42.60
N LEU A 935 18.39 12.19 -41.64
CA LEU A 935 18.62 10.82 -41.18
C LEU A 935 17.30 10.03 -41.17
N GLN A 936 17.33 8.77 -41.57
CA GLN A 936 16.23 7.84 -41.32
C GLN A 936 16.43 7.10 -40.00
N LEU A 937 15.35 6.73 -39.31
CA LEU A 937 15.45 5.98 -38.05
C LEU A 937 16.15 4.61 -38.25
N SER A 938 16.07 4.04 -39.46
CA SER A 938 16.78 2.82 -39.86
C SER A 938 18.29 3.00 -39.99
N GLU A 939 18.81 4.22 -40.13
CA GLU A 939 20.25 4.51 -40.13
C GLU A 939 20.84 4.55 -38.70
N ILE A 940 19.99 4.39 -37.68
CA ILE A 940 20.32 4.58 -36.27
C ILE A 940 20.21 3.25 -35.52
N GLU A 941 21.32 2.80 -34.95
CA GLU A 941 21.36 1.65 -34.04
C GLU A 941 21.26 2.15 -32.59
N PHE A 942 20.26 1.67 -31.85
CA PHE A 942 20.08 1.99 -30.43
C PHE A 942 20.84 0.98 -29.55
N HIS A 943 21.62 1.46 -28.58
CA HIS A 943 22.35 0.59 -27.66
C HIS A 943 21.81 0.65 -26.23
N GLU A 944 21.95 1.79 -25.56
CA GLU A 944 21.61 1.96 -24.14
C GLU A 944 20.94 3.32 -23.90
N ILE A 945 20.12 3.42 -22.85
CA ILE A 945 19.53 4.69 -22.43
C ILE A 945 20.57 5.40 -21.57
N ILE A 946 20.98 6.60 -21.98
CA ILE A 946 22.00 7.41 -21.29
C ILE A 946 21.42 8.62 -20.57
N GLY A 947 20.12 8.88 -20.72
CA GLY A 947 19.41 9.88 -19.96
C GLY A 947 17.90 9.69 -20.02
N SER A 948 17.22 9.83 -18.89
CA SER A 948 15.80 10.14 -18.87
C SER A 948 15.67 11.64 -19.07
N GLY A 949 15.00 12.09 -20.15
CA GLY A 949 14.53 13.47 -20.19
C GLY A 949 13.83 13.78 -18.87
N THR A 950 14.29 14.82 -18.18
CA THR A 950 13.66 15.29 -16.94
C THR A 950 12.18 15.53 -17.20
N ARG A 951 11.34 15.64 -16.16
CA ARG A 951 9.87 15.85 -16.25
C ARG A 951 9.43 17.06 -17.13
N ARG A 952 10.38 17.83 -17.68
CA ARG A 952 10.21 18.97 -18.59
C ARG A 952 10.93 18.82 -19.95
N SER A 953 11.70 17.75 -20.17
CA SER A 953 12.42 17.44 -21.42
C SER A 953 11.77 16.21 -22.07
N PHE A 954 11.08 16.43 -23.18
CA PHE A 954 10.24 15.43 -23.83
C PHE A 954 11.09 14.44 -24.64
N GLY A 955 11.58 13.38 -23.98
CA GLY A 955 12.19 12.23 -24.66
C GLY A 955 13.21 11.43 -23.87
N LYS A 956 13.29 10.12 -24.13
CA LYS A 956 14.45 9.31 -23.68
C LYS A 956 15.65 9.59 -24.59
N VAL A 957 16.83 9.75 -23.98
CA VAL A 957 18.10 9.93 -24.71
C VAL A 957 18.85 8.61 -24.71
N TYR A 958 19.19 8.15 -25.91
CA TYR A 958 19.86 6.88 -26.14
C TYR A 958 21.27 7.13 -26.66
N LYS A 959 22.23 6.33 -26.22
CA LYS A 959 23.48 6.15 -26.95
C LYS A 959 23.25 5.18 -28.08
N GLY A 960 23.80 5.50 -29.23
CA GLY A 960 23.69 4.66 -30.40
C GLY A 960 24.82 4.86 -31.38
N ARG A 961 24.64 4.30 -32.56
CA ARG A 961 25.56 4.47 -33.69
C ARG A 961 24.79 4.97 -34.90
N CYS A 962 25.35 5.96 -35.57
CA CYS A 962 24.82 6.51 -36.81
C CYS A 962 26.00 6.76 -37.76
N ARG A 963 25.95 6.22 -38.99
CA ARG A 963 27.01 6.36 -40.01
C ARG A 963 28.43 6.07 -39.47
N ASN A 964 28.60 4.98 -38.71
CA ASN A 964 29.84 4.56 -38.03
C ASN A 964 30.41 5.53 -36.98
N LYS A 965 29.63 6.50 -36.50
CA LYS A 965 29.97 7.36 -35.36
C LYS A 965 29.10 7.04 -34.15
N ILE A 966 29.68 7.14 -32.96
CA ILE A 966 28.91 7.03 -31.71
C ILE A 966 28.17 8.36 -31.50
N VAL A 967 26.87 8.27 -31.25
CA VAL A 967 25.97 9.43 -31.18
C VAL A 967 25.03 9.34 -29.99
N ALA A 968 24.50 10.49 -29.57
CA ALA A 968 23.39 10.59 -28.65
C ALA A 968 22.10 10.87 -29.44
N ILE A 969 21.01 10.18 -29.11
CA ILE A 969 19.74 10.17 -29.85
C ILE A 969 18.61 10.50 -28.88
N LYS A 970 18.00 11.68 -29.02
CA LYS A 970 16.83 12.13 -28.24
C LYS A 970 15.55 11.82 -29.01
N ARG A 971 14.71 10.89 -28.50
CA ARG A 971 13.42 10.53 -29.14
C ARG A 971 12.28 11.39 -28.61
N TYR A 972 11.55 12.07 -29.49
CA TYR A 972 10.33 12.80 -29.13
C TYR A 972 9.10 11.88 -29.24
N ARG A 973 8.31 11.72 -28.16
CA ARG A 973 7.01 11.03 -28.15
C ARG A 973 5.98 11.97 -27.53
N ALA A 974 4.87 12.27 -28.23
CA ALA A 974 3.82 13.11 -27.69
C ALA A 974 3.02 12.33 -26.62
N ASN A 975 2.77 12.92 -25.45
CA ASN A 975 1.98 12.28 -24.37
C ASN A 975 0.48 12.15 -24.70
N THR A 976 0.05 12.71 -25.83
CA THR A 976 -1.29 12.64 -26.38
C THR A 976 -1.11 12.73 -27.89
N TYR A 977 -1.87 11.95 -28.67
CA TYR A 977 -1.79 12.06 -30.12
C TYR A 977 -2.09 13.52 -30.52
N CYS A 978 -1.08 14.22 -31.06
CA CYS A 978 -1.14 15.61 -31.54
C CYS A 978 -1.42 16.71 -30.48
N SER A 979 -0.63 16.80 -29.40
CA SER A 979 -0.54 18.06 -28.65
C SER A 979 0.17 19.13 -29.53
N LYS A 980 -0.42 20.32 -29.66
CA LYS A 980 0.10 21.39 -30.54
C LYS A 980 1.49 21.89 -30.10
N SER A 981 1.97 21.62 -28.88
CA SER A 981 3.26 22.13 -28.37
C SER A 981 4.49 21.30 -28.75
N ASP A 982 4.36 19.97 -28.85
CA ASP A 982 5.54 19.09 -28.81
C ASP A 982 6.28 19.04 -30.15
N VAL A 983 5.52 19.07 -31.26
CA VAL A 983 6.07 19.16 -32.62
C VAL A 983 6.78 20.51 -32.86
N ASP A 984 6.25 21.59 -32.29
CA ASP A 984 6.80 22.94 -32.47
C ASP A 984 8.10 23.13 -31.67
N MET A 985 8.27 22.39 -30.57
CA MET A 985 9.52 22.34 -29.81
C MET A 985 10.58 21.53 -30.56
N PHE A 986 10.23 20.35 -31.06
CA PHE A 986 11.11 19.53 -31.89
C PHE A 986 11.64 20.30 -33.11
N CYS A 987 10.75 20.93 -33.88
CA CYS A 987 11.16 21.67 -35.09
C CYS A 987 12.12 22.83 -34.77
N ARG A 988 11.91 23.48 -33.61
CA ARG A 988 12.71 24.62 -33.17
C ARG A 988 14.09 24.21 -32.67
N GLU A 989 14.16 23.13 -31.91
CA GLU A 989 15.43 22.57 -31.42
C GLU A 989 16.33 22.18 -32.61
N VAL A 990 15.77 21.51 -33.63
CA VAL A 990 16.50 21.19 -34.87
C VAL A 990 16.93 22.45 -35.64
N SER A 991 16.07 23.46 -35.73
CA SER A 991 16.36 24.73 -36.42
C SER A 991 17.48 25.55 -35.75
N ILE A 992 17.63 25.42 -34.43
CA ILE A 992 18.70 26.05 -33.67
C ILE A 992 19.99 25.26 -33.84
N LEU A 993 19.96 23.97 -33.54
CA LEU A 993 21.14 23.09 -33.55
C LEU A 993 21.85 23.06 -34.91
N CYS A 994 21.12 23.11 -36.02
CA CYS A 994 21.72 23.08 -37.36
C CYS A 994 22.54 24.33 -37.72
N ARG A 995 22.45 25.42 -36.94
CA ARG A 995 23.17 26.68 -37.15
C ARG A 995 24.37 26.87 -36.22
N LEU A 996 24.56 25.99 -35.25
CA LEU A 996 25.60 26.11 -34.24
C LEU A 996 26.87 25.37 -34.67
N ASN A 997 28.01 26.04 -34.55
CA ASN A 997 29.32 25.44 -34.81
C ASN A 997 30.39 26.13 -33.95
N HIS A 998 30.63 25.59 -32.76
CA HIS A 998 31.63 26.08 -31.82
C HIS A 998 32.15 24.93 -30.95
N PRO A 999 33.45 24.86 -30.61
CA PRO A 999 34.03 23.75 -29.85
C PRO A 999 33.41 23.54 -28.45
N CYS A 1000 32.87 24.59 -27.84
CA CYS A 1000 32.22 24.55 -26.53
C CYS A 1000 30.68 24.38 -26.58
N VAL A 1001 30.11 24.01 -27.73
CA VAL A 1001 28.68 23.77 -27.92
C VAL A 1001 28.49 22.40 -28.57
N ILE A 1002 27.45 21.66 -28.17
CA ILE A 1002 27.21 20.31 -28.69
C ILE A 1002 27.03 20.31 -30.22
N GLN A 1003 27.75 19.40 -30.89
CA GLN A 1003 27.65 19.29 -32.35
C GLN A 1003 26.38 18.52 -32.78
N PHE A 1004 25.64 19.13 -33.70
CA PHE A 1004 24.50 18.50 -34.36
C PHE A 1004 24.95 17.52 -35.45
N VAL A 1005 24.36 16.32 -35.49
CA VAL A 1005 24.67 15.27 -36.47
C VAL A 1005 23.55 15.10 -37.48
N GLY A 1006 22.29 15.22 -37.06
CA GLY A 1006 21.12 15.16 -37.93
C GLY A 1006 19.82 14.91 -37.19
N ALA A 1007 18.70 14.82 -37.92
CA ALA A 1007 17.38 14.55 -37.36
C ALA A 1007 16.55 13.63 -38.26
N CYS A 1008 15.67 12.84 -37.63
CA CYS A 1008 14.66 12.03 -38.29
C CYS A 1008 13.35 12.82 -38.36
N LEU A 1009 12.91 13.14 -39.58
CA LEU A 1009 11.81 14.08 -39.84
C LEU A 1009 10.62 13.43 -40.57
N ASP A 1010 10.64 12.12 -40.79
CA ASP A 1010 9.69 11.45 -41.70
C ASP A 1010 8.27 11.33 -41.11
N ASP A 1011 8.12 10.93 -39.85
CA ASP A 1011 6.83 10.75 -39.16
C ASP A 1011 6.93 11.11 -37.66
N PRO A 1012 5.87 11.67 -37.01
CA PRO A 1012 5.90 12.03 -35.60
C PRO A 1012 6.25 10.89 -34.62
N SER A 1013 5.97 9.63 -34.95
CA SER A 1013 6.39 8.47 -34.13
C SER A 1013 7.88 8.13 -34.26
N GLN A 1014 8.54 8.68 -35.28
CA GLN A 1014 9.97 8.52 -35.58
C GLN A 1014 10.81 9.76 -35.28
N PHE A 1015 10.23 10.85 -34.78
CA PHE A 1015 10.98 12.07 -34.47
C PHE A 1015 12.13 11.80 -33.50
N ALA A 1016 13.34 12.11 -33.97
CA ALA A 1016 14.57 11.94 -33.23
C ALA A 1016 15.58 13.03 -33.60
N ILE A 1017 16.29 13.54 -32.60
CA ILE A 1017 17.41 14.47 -32.76
C ILE A 1017 18.70 13.71 -32.45
N VAL A 1018 19.68 13.77 -33.35
CA VAL A 1018 20.97 13.08 -33.22
C VAL A 1018 22.09 14.11 -33.07
N THR A 1019 22.82 14.03 -31.97
CA THR A 1019 23.98 14.87 -31.65
C THR A 1019 25.22 14.02 -31.44
N GLN A 1020 26.39 14.65 -31.37
CA GLN A 1020 27.59 13.96 -30.94
C GLN A 1020 27.41 13.39 -29.53
N TYR A 1021 28.03 12.24 -29.28
CA TYR A 1021 28.10 11.65 -27.94
C TYR A 1021 29.31 12.19 -27.18
N ILE A 1022 29.10 12.60 -25.93
CA ILE A 1022 30.14 13.10 -25.03
C ILE A 1022 30.38 12.06 -23.94
N SER A 1023 31.57 11.47 -23.88
CA SER A 1023 31.81 10.28 -23.06
C SER A 1023 31.98 10.53 -21.56
N GLY A 1024 32.39 11.73 -21.14
CA GLY A 1024 32.59 12.07 -19.72
C GLY A 1024 31.30 12.40 -18.96
N GLY A 1025 30.14 12.35 -19.61
CA GLY A 1025 28.84 12.58 -18.98
C GLY A 1025 28.55 14.06 -18.67
N SER A 1026 27.53 14.30 -17.84
CA SER A 1026 27.16 15.67 -17.44
C SER A 1026 28.02 16.18 -16.28
N LEU A 1027 28.15 17.50 -16.16
CA LEU A 1027 28.80 18.14 -15.03
C LEU A 1027 28.10 17.78 -13.71
N PHE A 1028 26.78 17.69 -13.72
CA PHE A 1028 25.99 17.22 -12.57
C PHE A 1028 26.40 15.81 -12.14
N SER A 1029 26.51 14.87 -13.09
CA SER A 1029 26.96 13.51 -12.82
C SER A 1029 28.38 13.48 -12.25
N LEU A 1030 29.29 14.31 -12.77
CA LEU A 1030 30.66 14.36 -12.29
C LEU A 1030 30.77 14.92 -10.85
N LEU A 1031 30.04 16.00 -10.56
CA LEU A 1031 30.10 16.69 -9.27
C LEU A 1031 29.29 15.98 -8.17
N HIS A 1032 28.09 15.49 -8.49
CA HIS A 1032 27.13 15.05 -7.47
C HIS A 1032 26.93 13.54 -7.42
N GLU A 1033 26.91 12.87 -8.58
CA GLU A 1033 26.73 11.40 -8.62
C GLU A 1033 28.07 10.69 -8.37
N GLN A 1034 29.13 11.10 -9.07
CA GLN A 1034 30.47 10.54 -8.94
C GLN A 1034 31.28 11.20 -7.82
N LYS A 1035 30.82 12.34 -7.30
CA LYS A 1035 31.47 13.13 -6.24
C LYS A 1035 32.96 13.36 -6.49
N ARG A 1036 33.33 13.56 -7.76
CA ARG A 1036 34.73 13.68 -8.16
C ARG A 1036 35.27 15.03 -7.70
N ILE A 1037 36.32 15.00 -6.88
CA ILE A 1037 37.00 16.22 -6.45
C ILE A 1037 37.82 16.74 -7.62
N LEU A 1038 37.39 17.87 -8.18
CA LEU A 1038 38.10 18.58 -9.24
C LEU A 1038 39.12 19.54 -8.63
N ASP A 1039 40.33 19.55 -9.17
CA ASP A 1039 41.30 20.58 -8.83
C ASP A 1039 40.89 21.94 -9.41
N LEU A 1040 41.55 22.99 -8.94
CA LEU A 1040 41.21 24.35 -9.35
C LEU A 1040 41.44 24.58 -10.86
N GLN A 1041 42.38 23.85 -11.47
CA GLN A 1041 42.70 23.98 -12.88
C GLN A 1041 41.59 23.41 -13.76
N SER A 1042 41.08 22.21 -13.47
CA SER A 1042 39.95 21.60 -14.15
C SER A 1042 38.68 22.43 -13.96
N LYS A 1043 38.41 22.94 -12.74
CA LYS A 1043 37.29 23.85 -12.51
C LYS A 1043 37.37 25.11 -13.38
N LEU A 1044 38.56 25.69 -13.52
CA LEU A 1044 38.76 26.87 -14.36
C LEU A 1044 38.55 26.56 -15.85
N ILE A 1045 39.03 25.42 -16.34
CA ILE A 1045 38.85 24.99 -17.74
C ILE A 1045 37.36 24.87 -18.06
N ILE A 1046 36.61 24.15 -17.23
CA ILE A 1046 35.16 23.96 -17.40
C ILE A 1046 34.43 25.30 -17.39
N ALA A 1047 34.73 26.17 -16.41
CA ALA A 1047 34.11 27.49 -16.31
C ALA A 1047 34.35 28.33 -17.58
N VAL A 1048 35.59 28.35 -18.08
CA VAL A 1048 35.97 29.12 -19.26
C VAL A 1048 35.33 28.57 -20.53
N ASP A 1049 35.25 27.25 -20.70
CA ASP A 1049 34.64 26.65 -21.88
C ASP A 1049 33.13 26.92 -21.94
N VAL A 1050 32.42 26.79 -20.82
CA VAL A 1050 30.98 27.14 -20.75
C VAL A 1050 30.78 28.63 -21.04
N ALA A 1051 31.62 29.53 -20.51
CA ALA A 1051 31.54 30.96 -20.81
C ALA A 1051 31.72 31.25 -22.31
N LYS A 1052 32.73 30.63 -22.96
CA LYS A 1052 32.94 30.76 -24.41
C LYS A 1052 31.76 30.24 -25.22
N GLY A 1053 31.16 29.12 -24.78
CA GLY A 1053 29.96 28.56 -25.40
C GLY A 1053 28.77 29.53 -25.34
N MET A 1054 28.51 30.12 -24.17
CA MET A 1054 27.43 31.09 -23.99
C MET A 1054 27.70 32.41 -24.72
N GLU A 1055 28.95 32.92 -24.69
CA GLU A 1055 29.36 34.11 -25.44
C GLU A 1055 29.14 33.92 -26.94
N TYR A 1056 29.50 32.75 -27.49
CA TYR A 1056 29.22 32.41 -28.88
C TYR A 1056 27.73 32.50 -29.21
N LEU A 1057 26.86 31.90 -28.40
CA LEU A 1057 25.40 31.92 -28.62
C LEU A 1057 24.82 33.34 -28.59
N HIS A 1058 25.29 34.17 -27.66
CA HIS A 1058 24.79 35.54 -27.47
C HIS A 1058 25.30 36.52 -28.53
N ASN A 1059 26.45 36.25 -29.15
CA ASN A 1059 27.07 37.12 -30.16
C ASN A 1059 26.82 36.68 -31.61
N LEU A 1060 25.97 35.66 -31.85
CA LEU A 1060 25.52 35.32 -33.20
C LEU A 1060 24.79 36.50 -33.86
N THR A 1061 24.81 36.54 -35.20
CA THR A 1061 24.08 37.55 -35.99
C THR A 1061 22.60 37.62 -35.62
N GLN A 1062 22.02 36.48 -35.26
CA GLN A 1062 20.76 36.37 -34.56
C GLN A 1062 21.04 35.70 -33.19
N PRO A 1063 21.12 36.48 -32.10
CA PRO A 1063 21.43 35.95 -30.77
C PRO A 1063 20.45 34.86 -30.34
N ILE A 1064 20.98 33.84 -29.63
CA ILE A 1064 20.19 32.72 -29.12
C ILE A 1064 20.27 32.73 -27.59
N ILE A 1065 19.11 32.64 -26.92
CA ILE A 1065 19.03 32.49 -25.47
C ILE A 1065 18.74 31.01 -25.17
N HIS A 1066 19.50 30.41 -24.25
CA HIS A 1066 19.44 28.99 -23.91
C HIS A 1066 18.23 28.65 -23.03
N ARG A 1067 17.91 29.48 -22.03
CA ARG A 1067 16.73 29.40 -21.16
C ARG A 1067 16.66 28.22 -20.18
N ASP A 1068 17.49 27.19 -20.38
CA ASP A 1068 17.65 26.06 -19.46
C ASP A 1068 19.12 25.68 -19.22
N LEU A 1069 20.02 26.66 -19.07
CA LEU A 1069 21.41 26.37 -18.73
C LEU A 1069 21.50 25.88 -17.28
N ASN A 1070 21.96 24.65 -17.08
CA ASN A 1070 22.17 24.05 -15.76
C ASN A 1070 23.27 22.96 -15.84
N SER A 1071 23.70 22.42 -14.71
CA SER A 1071 24.79 21.43 -14.67
C SER A 1071 24.47 20.08 -15.33
N HIS A 1072 23.20 19.74 -15.57
CA HIS A 1072 22.82 18.54 -16.35
C HIS A 1072 23.04 18.77 -17.86
N ASN A 1073 22.93 20.02 -18.30
CA ASN A 1073 23.03 20.45 -19.69
C ASN A 1073 24.46 20.90 -20.07
N ILE A 1074 25.44 20.76 -19.16
CA ILE A 1074 26.87 20.93 -19.43
C ILE A 1074 27.49 19.54 -19.49
N LEU A 1075 28.04 19.16 -20.64
CA LEU A 1075 28.66 17.85 -20.85
C LEU A 1075 30.18 17.95 -20.91
N LEU A 1076 30.88 16.93 -20.43
CA LEU A 1076 32.34 16.93 -20.28
C LEU A 1076 33.02 15.84 -21.11
N TYR A 1077 34.10 16.19 -21.79
CA TYR A 1077 35.00 15.21 -22.39
C TYR A 1077 35.91 14.58 -21.33
N GLU A 1078 36.52 13.44 -21.67
CA GLU A 1078 37.47 12.75 -20.78
C GLU A 1078 38.72 13.58 -20.46
N ASP A 1079 39.07 14.53 -21.32
CA ASP A 1079 40.19 15.46 -21.12
C ASP A 1079 39.83 16.67 -20.23
N GLY A 1080 38.58 16.78 -19.78
CA GLY A 1080 38.09 17.82 -18.87
C GLY A 1080 37.53 19.07 -19.55
N HIS A 1081 37.50 19.13 -20.88
CA HIS A 1081 36.84 20.21 -21.63
C HIS A 1081 35.31 20.09 -21.59
N ALA A 1082 34.62 21.23 -21.63
CA ALA A 1082 33.15 21.28 -21.48
C ALA A 1082 32.42 21.77 -22.74
N VAL A 1083 31.20 21.26 -22.93
CA VAL A 1083 30.27 21.72 -23.98
C VAL A 1083 28.88 21.98 -23.44
N VAL A 1084 28.20 22.99 -23.98
CA VAL A 1084 26.79 23.31 -23.67
C VAL A 1084 25.86 22.47 -24.55
N ALA A 1085 24.83 21.85 -23.96
CA ALA A 1085 23.90 20.92 -24.59
C ALA A 1085 22.42 21.16 -24.17
N ASP A 1086 21.50 20.43 -24.81
CA ASP A 1086 20.02 20.51 -24.68
C ASP A 1086 19.40 21.88 -25.04
N PHE A 1087 18.95 22.01 -26.28
CA PHE A 1087 18.41 23.25 -26.85
C PHE A 1087 16.89 23.25 -26.99
N GLY A 1088 16.19 22.32 -26.32
CA GLY A 1088 14.72 22.17 -26.44
C GLY A 1088 13.94 23.44 -26.04
N GLU A 1089 14.46 24.18 -25.06
CA GLU A 1089 13.85 25.43 -24.57
C GLU A 1089 14.40 26.71 -25.20
N SER A 1090 15.48 26.60 -25.99
CA SER A 1090 16.22 27.72 -26.57
C SER A 1090 15.38 28.50 -27.60
N ARG A 1091 15.67 29.80 -27.76
CA ARG A 1091 14.94 30.71 -28.67
C ARG A 1091 15.89 31.69 -29.38
N PHE A 1092 15.55 32.06 -30.63
CA PHE A 1092 16.16 33.19 -31.32
C PHE A 1092 15.61 34.51 -30.76
N LEU A 1093 16.46 35.51 -30.54
CA LEU A 1093 16.05 36.87 -30.19
C LEU A 1093 15.60 37.62 -31.46
N GLN A 1094 14.33 38.02 -31.56
CA GLN A 1094 13.77 38.60 -32.80
C GLN A 1094 13.69 40.13 -32.83
N SER A 1095 13.71 40.84 -31.70
CA SER A 1095 13.97 42.29 -31.60
C SER A 1095 14.21 42.68 -30.13
N LEU A 1096 14.77 43.86 -29.85
CA LEU A 1096 14.98 44.37 -28.48
C LEU A 1096 13.67 44.76 -27.76
N ASP A 1097 12.52 44.83 -28.47
CA ASP A 1097 11.27 45.42 -27.98
C ASP A 1097 9.99 44.57 -28.20
N GLU A 1098 10.05 43.33 -28.72
CA GLU A 1098 8.86 42.45 -28.84
C GLU A 1098 8.99 41.08 -28.15
N ASP A 1099 7.85 40.61 -27.66
CA ASP A 1099 7.62 39.64 -26.59
C ASP A 1099 8.10 38.19 -26.83
N ASN A 1100 8.97 37.68 -25.93
CA ASN A 1100 9.33 36.26 -25.79
C ASN A 1100 8.49 35.53 -24.70
N MET A 1101 7.18 35.80 -24.65
CA MET A 1101 6.27 35.30 -23.61
C MET A 1101 5.82 33.85 -23.88
N THR A 1102 6.26 32.88 -23.08
CA THR A 1102 5.72 31.49 -23.09
C THR A 1102 5.67 30.88 -21.69
N LYS A 1103 4.85 29.82 -21.47
CA LYS A 1103 4.79 29.02 -20.22
C LYS A 1103 6.20 28.73 -19.68
N GLN A 1104 6.41 28.89 -18.36
CA GLN A 1104 7.70 28.82 -17.65
C GLN A 1104 8.59 27.65 -18.10
N PRO A 1105 9.65 27.90 -18.89
CA PRO A 1105 10.60 26.87 -19.32
C PRO A 1105 11.82 26.79 -18.41
N GLY A 1106 12.49 25.64 -18.40
CA GLY A 1106 13.75 25.43 -17.68
C GLY A 1106 13.63 25.05 -16.19
N ASN A 1107 14.76 24.70 -15.57
CA ASN A 1107 14.83 24.24 -14.18
C ASN A 1107 14.76 25.43 -13.19
N LEU A 1108 13.78 25.41 -12.29
CA LEU A 1108 13.49 26.50 -11.34
C LEU A 1108 14.69 26.90 -10.46
N ARG A 1109 15.67 26.01 -10.25
CA ARG A 1109 16.85 26.26 -9.40
C ARG A 1109 17.92 27.13 -10.04
N TRP A 1110 18.04 27.11 -11.37
CA TRP A 1110 19.01 27.91 -12.11
C TRP A 1110 18.37 29.11 -12.81
N MET A 1111 17.06 29.32 -12.63
CA MET A 1111 16.30 30.37 -13.30
C MET A 1111 16.48 31.73 -12.61
N ALA A 1112 16.62 32.78 -13.41
CA ALA A 1112 16.81 34.13 -12.91
C ALA A 1112 15.53 34.73 -12.29
N PRO A 1113 15.63 35.51 -11.20
CA PRO A 1113 14.48 36.10 -10.50
C PRO A 1113 13.57 36.96 -11.39
N GLU A 1114 14.15 37.72 -12.32
CA GLU A 1114 13.43 38.63 -13.21
C GLU A 1114 12.50 37.91 -14.20
N VAL A 1115 12.82 36.66 -14.53
CA VAL A 1115 11.99 35.81 -15.41
C VAL A 1115 10.66 35.46 -14.73
N PHE A 1116 10.66 35.36 -13.40
CA PHE A 1116 9.49 35.00 -12.61
C PHE A 1116 8.56 36.19 -12.36
N THR A 1117 9.10 37.38 -12.11
CA THR A 1117 8.34 38.56 -11.69
C THR A 1117 7.75 39.36 -12.86
N GLN A 1118 8.37 39.31 -14.05
CA GLN A 1118 7.97 40.12 -15.21
C GLN A 1118 7.22 39.33 -16.30
N CYS A 1119 6.43 38.33 -15.91
CA CYS A 1119 5.65 37.50 -16.83
C CYS A 1119 6.50 36.82 -17.93
N THR A 1120 7.49 35.98 -17.60
CA THR A 1120 8.19 35.09 -18.56
C THR A 1120 9.06 35.73 -19.64
N ARG A 1121 9.49 36.99 -19.49
CA ARG A 1121 10.48 37.63 -20.36
C ARG A 1121 11.90 37.10 -20.10
N TYR A 1122 12.43 36.34 -21.06
CA TYR A 1122 13.82 35.85 -21.04
C TYR A 1122 14.76 36.80 -21.77
N THR A 1123 15.90 37.11 -21.14
CA THR A 1123 16.97 37.93 -21.71
C THR A 1123 18.32 37.21 -21.61
N ILE A 1124 19.34 37.75 -22.28
CA ILE A 1124 20.73 37.30 -22.14
C ILE A 1124 21.18 37.34 -20.66
N LYS A 1125 20.68 38.30 -19.87
CA LYS A 1125 21.02 38.41 -18.44
C LYS A 1125 20.54 37.21 -17.63
N ALA A 1126 19.42 36.61 -18.00
CA ALA A 1126 18.92 35.40 -17.36
C ALA A 1126 19.85 34.20 -17.57
N ASP A 1127 20.38 34.01 -18.78
CA ASP A 1127 21.37 32.98 -19.07
C ASP A 1127 22.69 33.21 -18.31
N VAL A 1128 23.12 34.48 -18.17
CA VAL A 1128 24.32 34.85 -17.40
C VAL A 1128 24.13 34.54 -15.91
N PHE A 1129 22.93 34.75 -15.37
CA PHE A 1129 22.57 34.37 -14.01
C PHE A 1129 22.62 32.84 -13.84
N SER A 1130 22.03 32.07 -14.76
CA SER A 1130 22.11 30.61 -14.75
C SER A 1130 23.56 30.10 -14.80
N TYR A 1131 24.40 30.73 -15.62
CA TYR A 1131 25.84 30.43 -15.67
C TYR A 1131 26.54 30.72 -14.35
N ALA A 1132 26.23 31.83 -13.68
CA ALA A 1132 26.80 32.16 -12.39
C ALA A 1132 26.45 31.11 -11.31
N LEU A 1133 25.24 30.54 -11.37
CA LEU A 1133 24.84 29.44 -10.48
C LEU A 1133 25.56 28.12 -10.82
N CYS A 1134 25.78 27.81 -12.09
CA CYS A 1134 26.63 26.67 -12.47
C CYS A 1134 28.09 26.86 -12.03
N LEU A 1135 28.61 28.09 -12.07
CA LEU A 1135 29.96 28.41 -11.59
C LEU A 1135 30.05 28.25 -10.06
N TRP A 1136 29.03 28.74 -9.34
CA TRP A 1136 28.93 28.55 -7.90
C TRP A 1136 28.91 27.05 -7.56
N GLU A 1137 28.05 26.28 -8.23
CA GLU A 1137 27.94 24.82 -8.08
C GLU A 1137 29.27 24.10 -8.36
N LEU A 1138 30.00 24.52 -9.40
CA LEU A 1138 31.31 23.97 -9.74
C LEU A 1138 32.37 24.26 -8.67
N LEU A 1139 32.30 25.44 -8.05
CA LEU A 1139 33.23 25.87 -7.01
C LEU A 1139 32.94 25.16 -5.69
N THR A 1140 31.67 25.17 -5.26
CA THR A 1140 31.23 24.63 -3.97
C THR A 1140 31.08 23.11 -3.99
N GLY A 1141 30.81 22.52 -5.17
CA GLY A 1141 30.39 21.14 -5.29
C GLY A 1141 28.98 20.91 -4.71
N GLU A 1142 28.21 21.97 -4.48
CA GLU A 1142 26.86 21.92 -3.93
C GLU A 1142 25.83 22.35 -4.97
N ILE A 1143 24.66 21.70 -4.97
CA ILE A 1143 23.57 22.08 -5.88
C ILE A 1143 23.01 23.47 -5.45
N PRO A 1144 22.86 24.43 -6.37
CA PRO A 1144 22.31 25.75 -6.04
C PRO A 1144 20.94 25.65 -5.39
N PHE A 1145 20.80 26.32 -4.24
CA PHE A 1145 19.57 26.32 -3.44
C PHE A 1145 19.08 24.91 -3.06
N ALA A 1146 19.97 23.91 -2.95
CA ALA A 1146 19.62 22.52 -2.62
C ALA A 1146 18.70 22.39 -1.39
N HIS A 1147 18.86 23.32 -0.44
CA HIS A 1147 18.11 23.44 0.81
C HIS A 1147 16.66 23.95 0.63
N LEU A 1148 16.30 24.51 -0.53
CA LEU A 1148 14.95 25.00 -0.86
C LEU A 1148 14.21 24.02 -1.77
N LYS A 1149 12.90 23.81 -1.52
CA LYS A 1149 12.01 23.15 -2.49
C LYS A 1149 11.90 24.04 -3.76
N PRO A 1150 11.71 23.48 -4.97
CA PRO A 1150 11.72 24.25 -6.22
C PRO A 1150 10.76 25.45 -6.29
N GLY A 1151 9.66 25.43 -5.53
CA GLY A 1151 8.72 26.55 -5.41
C GLY A 1151 9.16 27.66 -4.46
N ASN A 1152 10.05 27.37 -3.50
CA ASN A 1152 10.55 28.32 -2.49
C ASN A 1152 11.81 29.06 -2.95
N VAL A 1153 12.52 28.52 -3.95
CA VAL A 1153 13.63 29.22 -4.64
C VAL A 1153 13.16 30.57 -5.19
N LEU A 1154 11.88 30.65 -5.58
CA LEU A 1154 11.23 31.87 -6.08
C LEU A 1154 11.24 33.03 -5.08
N ASN A 1155 11.01 32.74 -3.80
CA ASN A 1155 10.82 33.77 -2.77
C ASN A 1155 12.14 34.29 -2.22
N GLU A 1156 13.21 33.48 -2.19
CA GLU A 1156 14.55 33.98 -1.83
C GLU A 1156 15.22 34.75 -2.97
N LEU A 1157 14.98 34.40 -4.24
CA LEU A 1157 15.54 35.12 -5.39
C LEU A 1157 14.97 36.54 -5.54
N ILE A 1158 13.79 36.82 -4.97
CA ILE A 1158 13.11 38.13 -5.02
C ILE A 1158 13.52 39.04 -3.84
N VAL A 1159 14.09 38.48 -2.77
CA VAL A 1159 14.70 39.22 -1.65
C VAL A 1159 16.14 39.60 -2.02
#